data_AF-A0AAJ5X2W7-F1
#
_entry.id   AF-A0AAJ5X2W7-F1
#
_cell.length_a   1.000
_cell.length_b   1.000
_cell.length_c   1.000
_cell.angle_alpha   90.00
_cell.angle_beta   90.00
_cell.angle_gamma   90.00
#
_symmetry.space_group_name_H-M   'P 1'
#
loop_
_entity.id
_entity.type
_entity.pdbx_description
1 polymer ?
#
loop_
_entity_poly.entity_id
_entity_poly.type
_entity_poly.pdbx_seq_one_letter_code
_entity_poly.pdbx_strand_id
1 'polypeptide(L)'
;MASSALGGFLATPVAAQAQAQVQVQVQADRVAAYDVGAQSLGSALAAFSRTSGVDIIYGAGVPNIRSPGVSGRLSAAAALSQILTGSGLTYRFIDSGTVRLEPAPQAASGTIQLGAVRVEGASGSTGRSTGEGLSDDAVFTTAAPVEHISADKIDRYRGSSPADIFRGTPGVLSGEARNGAGAIDLNIRGLQGFGRVTTTIDGAENAVTVYQGYQGVSNRTFVDPDFIASVDIAKGADAATFGNAGSVAIRTLDAKDIVQDGQTWGLRLRGGLRSNTSDPVAGALSGYRYVSGTGVATPSPTGMDRPDTFEPTDGWGSLVGAFRGEAIDLLAGYTWRKQGNYHAGEHGPVADPRNIGTTTTSWGAIQPNTMINAGLLNFRAGEEVLNAQLETESWLAKATARFGDGQTLQVGYTGFRSEAGDRIASRLTGNTAQGQQQAQTAGTALDTYTARYRWTPSTSDLIDLKGNLYWSHLELRNPIRGGRGLTPAGIGLDSNFRVGSDSDLWGAEVSNRSRFFLDQGDLQLDYGLSYRAEDTRGSRHTDALEGWNTPRNGARQEVAAFTKAAFTPLDWLTLEGGLRYTHYWSEDRVDPYEPYQVEYGRVRLGLKKDEGGFSPSLGVVVSPLEGGQIYVRYSSTLRAPALTETVSAFNSFVATTDIGAERSRNWEIGASYGRDGLFAASDKAQVKLGYFNWDVDNYIARNVRTNKPDEPYFLTLNIENIDRARFEGLELSGRYKTGGFTADLATNYYLNVEYCRTSDTCGNKSLYGDYATNHVPPEYSIDLSLAQTLLDNRLTLGGRVQHTGPRAIGHGDVTAQGAGQFVALIDWEPYTLTDLFADYRLTGDLTLSLRVENLFDKFYADPLGLVAQPGPGRTFSASLTHRFGGDQAFGWLAPLDLGPGEVNRDWTGPYVGVGTGAQYMSTSGTTTNLFGSTNPAAALESADEDATSGLFSIYAGYNHQLQSQWVVGVELEAARTWLRTTDKVASINPDLAAKRWLENATQYDVDWTAGIHARLGYAFSDRLFAFGSAGLAFAHETQGRDQYWSNGANQDQPLGTETGLFFVERVDRIRKGVAVGFGSEYALSDRWSIRADYRYTRFEKTDFDFTNARAGTGRDYTVTTAIQVGTEIVPPFVNPGDPFCDIVPELCLPSEQPVYRYETTNFTGTSSVIDGRRASNDMDQHALRVGLTYRF
;
A
#
# COMPACT_ATOMS: atom_id res chain seq x y z
N MET A 1 -51.34 -25.20 5.84
CA MET A 1 -52.31 -26.14 5.25
C MET A 1 -51.64 -26.89 4.10
N ALA A 2 -51.81 -28.22 4.08
CA ALA A 2 -51.51 -29.26 3.07
C ALA A 2 -50.21 -29.17 2.25
N SER A 3 -49.20 -30.05 2.40
CA SER A 3 -49.13 -31.51 2.17
C SER A 3 -49.38 -31.99 0.74
N SER A 4 -48.49 -32.91 0.32
CA SER A 4 -48.58 -33.98 -0.69
C SER A 4 -48.42 -33.66 -2.19
N ALA A 5 -47.34 -34.18 -2.82
CA ALA A 5 -47.40 -35.24 -3.84
C ALA A 5 -46.00 -35.81 -4.18
N LEU A 6 -45.76 -37.06 -3.75
CA LEU A 6 -44.73 -38.00 -4.23
C LEU A 6 -45.32 -38.79 -5.40
N GLY A 7 -44.52 -39.15 -6.41
CA GLY A 7 -44.96 -40.16 -7.41
C GLY A 7 -44.12 -40.34 -8.67
N GLY A 8 -42.92 -40.93 -8.53
CA GLY A 8 -42.35 -41.98 -9.40
C GLY A 8 -42.12 -41.73 -10.90
N PHE A 9 -40.85 -41.80 -11.33
CA PHE A 9 -40.42 -42.71 -12.39
C PHE A 9 -38.92 -43.05 -12.20
N LEU A 10 -38.67 -44.32 -11.86
CA LEU A 10 -37.36 -44.96 -11.92
C LEU A 10 -37.12 -45.41 -13.37
N ALA A 11 -36.06 -44.92 -14.00
CA ALA A 11 -35.37 -45.58 -15.10
C ALA A 11 -33.93 -45.01 -15.20
N THR A 12 -32.96 -45.78 -14.71
CA THR A 12 -31.55 -45.63 -15.11
C THR A 12 -31.40 -46.04 -16.58
N PRO A 13 -30.50 -45.39 -17.32
CA PRO A 13 -29.21 -46.03 -17.51
C PRO A 13 -28.04 -45.13 -17.13
N VAL A 14 -27.03 -45.84 -16.62
CA VAL A 14 -25.65 -45.47 -16.41
C VAL A 14 -25.07 -44.70 -17.60
N ALA A 15 -24.54 -43.52 -17.35
CA ALA A 15 -23.28 -42.98 -17.89
C ALA A 15 -23.32 -41.45 -17.81
N ALA A 16 -22.38 -40.88 -17.05
CA ALA A 16 -21.85 -39.51 -17.10
C ALA A 16 -21.73 -38.92 -15.69
N GLN A 17 -20.71 -39.33 -14.93
CA GLN A 17 -20.23 -38.63 -13.74
C GLN A 17 -18.89 -39.20 -13.30
N ALA A 18 -17.81 -38.65 -13.85
CA ALA A 18 -16.43 -38.84 -13.37
C ALA A 18 -15.54 -37.72 -13.93
N GLN A 19 -15.66 -36.48 -13.40
CA GLN A 19 -14.83 -35.36 -13.86
C GLN A 19 -14.17 -34.50 -12.78
N ALA A 20 -14.32 -34.81 -11.48
CA ALA A 20 -13.66 -34.06 -10.41
C ALA A 20 -12.46 -34.78 -9.74
N GLN A 21 -12.24 -36.07 -10.02
CA GLN A 21 -10.97 -36.78 -9.72
C GLN A 21 -9.93 -36.63 -10.84
N VAL A 22 -10.25 -35.89 -11.90
CA VAL A 22 -9.51 -35.98 -13.17
C VAL A 22 -8.17 -35.23 -13.15
N GLN A 23 -7.95 -34.18 -12.35
CA GLN A 23 -6.70 -33.42 -12.49
C GLN A 23 -5.45 -34.03 -11.83
N VAL A 24 -5.56 -34.86 -10.79
CA VAL A 24 -4.41 -35.64 -10.28
C VAL A 24 -4.16 -36.88 -11.15
N GLN A 25 -5.18 -37.35 -11.86
CA GLN A 25 -5.14 -38.56 -12.68
C GLN A 25 -4.80 -38.32 -14.15
N VAL A 26 -4.92 -37.11 -14.71
CA VAL A 26 -4.74 -36.84 -16.15
C VAL A 26 -3.34 -37.17 -16.69
N GLN A 27 -2.30 -37.13 -15.86
CA GLN A 27 -0.96 -37.54 -16.25
C GLN A 27 -0.63 -38.99 -15.82
N ALA A 28 -1.21 -39.45 -14.70
CA ALA A 28 -1.13 -40.84 -14.26
C ALA A 28 -1.88 -41.81 -15.21
N ASP A 29 -2.96 -41.36 -15.88
CA ASP A 29 -3.78 -42.05 -16.89
C ASP A 29 -3.48 -41.67 -18.35
N ARG A 30 -2.44 -40.86 -18.60
CA ARG A 30 -1.99 -40.57 -19.97
C ARG A 30 -1.44 -41.86 -20.58
N VAL A 31 -2.18 -42.41 -21.54
CA VAL A 31 -1.81 -43.68 -22.19
C VAL A 31 -0.65 -43.45 -23.17
N ALA A 32 0.57 -43.71 -22.74
CA ALA A 32 1.77 -43.69 -23.57
C ALA A 32 2.13 -45.11 -24.04
N ALA A 33 2.85 -45.20 -25.17
CA ALA A 33 3.40 -46.47 -25.61
C ALA A 33 4.72 -46.71 -24.88
N TYR A 34 4.75 -47.72 -24.02
CA TYR A 34 5.96 -48.15 -23.32
C TYR A 34 6.55 -49.36 -24.03
N ASP A 35 7.88 -49.36 -24.19
CA ASP A 35 8.68 -50.49 -24.64
C ASP A 35 9.95 -50.56 -23.78
N VAL A 36 9.77 -51.01 -22.54
CA VAL A 36 10.85 -51.16 -21.56
C VAL A 36 11.07 -52.65 -21.32
N GLY A 37 12.13 -53.21 -21.92
CA GLY A 37 12.50 -54.61 -21.72
C GLY A 37 12.91 -54.95 -20.27
N ALA A 38 12.94 -56.24 -19.93
CA ALA A 38 13.33 -56.71 -18.60
C ALA A 38 14.82 -56.45 -18.29
N GLN A 39 15.08 -55.49 -17.41
CA GLN A 39 16.42 -54.97 -17.07
C GLN A 39 16.55 -54.65 -15.57
N SER A 40 17.67 -54.07 -15.11
CA SER A 40 17.78 -53.64 -13.72
C SER A 40 16.70 -52.61 -13.38
N LEU A 41 16.17 -52.66 -12.16
CA LEU A 41 15.06 -51.79 -11.74
C LEU A 41 15.41 -50.31 -11.91
N GLY A 42 16.62 -49.90 -11.55
CA GLY A 42 17.09 -48.53 -11.78
C GLY A 42 17.05 -48.10 -13.26
N SER A 43 17.49 -48.97 -14.18
CA SER A 43 17.44 -48.67 -15.62
C SER A 43 16.02 -48.68 -16.18
N ALA A 44 15.15 -49.54 -15.66
CA ALA A 44 13.73 -49.60 -16.03
C ALA A 44 12.96 -48.35 -15.57
N LEU A 45 13.21 -47.89 -14.34
CA LEU A 45 12.65 -46.65 -13.79
C LEU A 45 13.13 -45.42 -14.57
N ALA A 46 14.43 -45.36 -14.92
CA ALA A 46 14.96 -44.29 -15.75
C ALA A 46 14.37 -44.29 -17.18
N ALA A 47 14.15 -45.46 -17.78
CA ALA A 47 13.48 -45.58 -19.08
C ALA A 47 12.01 -45.15 -19.00
N PHE A 48 11.29 -45.55 -17.95
CA PHE A 48 9.93 -45.12 -17.69
C PHE A 48 9.82 -43.60 -17.52
N SER A 49 10.70 -42.99 -16.73
CA SER A 49 10.70 -41.55 -16.50
C SER A 49 10.90 -40.77 -17.80
N ARG A 50 11.85 -41.19 -18.65
CA ARG A 50 12.06 -40.60 -19.98
C ARG A 50 10.85 -40.72 -20.92
N THR A 51 10.12 -41.84 -20.86
CA THR A 51 8.96 -42.08 -21.73
C THR A 51 7.68 -41.42 -21.22
N SER A 52 7.52 -41.31 -19.89
CA SER A 52 6.31 -40.79 -19.25
C SER A 52 6.37 -39.29 -18.94
N GLY A 53 7.57 -38.71 -18.84
CA GLY A 53 7.77 -37.36 -18.30
C GLY A 53 7.46 -37.27 -16.80
N VAL A 54 7.42 -38.41 -16.10
CA VAL A 54 7.20 -38.49 -14.65
C VAL A 54 8.54 -38.67 -13.95
N ASP A 55 8.89 -37.74 -13.08
CA ASP A 55 10.07 -37.78 -12.22
C ASP A 55 9.86 -38.78 -11.09
N ILE A 56 10.90 -39.55 -10.75
CA ILE A 56 10.84 -40.58 -9.71
C ILE A 56 11.79 -40.23 -8.57
N ILE A 57 11.24 -40.09 -7.36
CA ILE A 57 11.95 -39.80 -6.13
C ILE A 57 12.12 -41.07 -5.30
N TYR A 58 13.33 -41.29 -4.77
CA TYR A 58 13.69 -42.46 -3.96
C TYR A 58 14.06 -42.02 -2.53
N GLY A 59 13.44 -42.61 -1.50
CA GLY A 59 13.77 -42.33 -0.09
C GLY A 59 14.93 -43.18 0.47
N ALA A 60 15.22 -44.33 -0.15
CA ALA A 60 16.38 -45.19 0.11
C ALA A 60 16.82 -45.79 -1.23
N GLY A 61 18.10 -46.17 -1.37
CA GLY A 61 18.68 -46.60 -2.65
C GLY A 61 17.85 -47.68 -3.37
N VAL A 62 17.75 -47.57 -4.71
CA VAL A 62 16.98 -48.53 -5.53
C VAL A 62 17.59 -49.93 -5.39
N PRO A 63 16.82 -50.94 -4.95
CA PRO A 63 17.34 -52.30 -4.79
C PRO A 63 17.87 -52.84 -6.12
N ASN A 64 19.00 -53.54 -6.08
CA ASN A 64 19.63 -54.13 -7.27
C ASN A 64 18.91 -55.42 -7.68
N ILE A 65 17.70 -55.26 -8.19
CA ILE A 65 16.81 -56.33 -8.62
C ILE A 65 16.40 -56.13 -10.07
N ARG A 66 15.94 -57.20 -10.71
CA ARG A 66 15.52 -57.17 -12.11
C ARG A 66 14.03 -56.83 -12.20
N SER A 67 13.70 -55.76 -12.93
CA SER A 67 12.32 -55.43 -13.28
C SER A 67 11.84 -56.36 -14.39
N PRO A 68 10.55 -56.80 -14.38
CA PRO A 68 9.97 -57.55 -15.48
C PRO A 68 9.81 -56.71 -16.77
N GLY A 69 9.98 -55.38 -16.68
CA GLY A 69 9.74 -54.47 -17.80
C GLY A 69 8.25 -54.21 -18.03
N VAL A 70 7.94 -53.45 -19.07
CA VAL A 70 6.58 -53.11 -19.49
C VAL A 70 6.53 -52.91 -20.99
N SER A 71 5.50 -53.45 -21.64
CA SER A 71 5.25 -53.23 -23.07
C SER A 71 3.76 -52.98 -23.33
N GLY A 72 3.46 -52.03 -24.21
CA GLY A 72 2.09 -51.72 -24.63
C GLY A 72 1.64 -50.30 -24.30
N ARG A 73 0.40 -49.98 -24.68
CA ARG A 73 -0.24 -48.69 -24.40
C ARG A 73 -0.87 -48.74 -23.01
N LEU A 74 -0.21 -48.12 -22.04
CA LEU A 74 -0.57 -48.17 -20.63
C LEU A 74 -0.58 -46.78 -20.04
N SER A 75 -1.32 -46.60 -18.95
CA SER A 75 -1.22 -45.42 -18.10
C SER A 75 0.14 -45.40 -17.38
N ALA A 76 0.65 -44.22 -17.02
CA ALA A 76 1.91 -44.11 -16.29
C ALA A 76 1.87 -44.90 -14.97
N ALA A 77 0.72 -44.88 -14.28
CA ALA A 77 0.50 -45.71 -13.09
C ALA A 77 0.55 -47.22 -13.39
N ALA A 78 -0.13 -47.69 -14.44
CA ALA A 78 -0.12 -49.11 -14.81
C ALA A 78 1.27 -49.58 -15.26
N ALA A 79 1.99 -48.75 -16.03
CA ALA A 79 3.34 -49.07 -16.47
C ALA A 79 4.34 -49.12 -15.30
N LEU A 80 4.25 -48.16 -14.38
CA LEU A 80 5.11 -48.15 -13.19
C LEU A 80 4.79 -49.32 -12.25
N SER A 81 3.52 -49.67 -12.07
CA SER A 81 3.10 -50.84 -11.30
C SER A 81 3.69 -52.15 -11.84
N GLN A 82 3.76 -52.31 -13.17
CA GLN A 82 4.38 -53.48 -13.78
C GLN A 82 5.89 -53.48 -13.58
N ILE A 83 6.55 -52.32 -13.77
CA ILE A 83 8.00 -52.18 -13.56
C ILE A 83 8.40 -52.53 -12.12
N LEU A 84 7.58 -52.19 -11.14
CA LEU A 84 7.82 -52.42 -9.70
C LEU A 84 7.39 -53.81 -9.22
N THR A 85 6.80 -54.65 -10.07
CA THR A 85 6.34 -55.98 -9.65
C THR A 85 7.52 -56.84 -9.17
N GLY A 86 7.39 -57.41 -7.97
CA GLY A 86 8.44 -58.22 -7.35
C GLY A 86 9.57 -57.41 -6.67
N SER A 87 9.44 -56.07 -6.61
CA SER A 87 10.48 -55.21 -6.05
C SER A 87 10.44 -54.99 -4.54
N GLY A 88 9.31 -55.32 -3.92
CA GLY A 88 9.04 -54.91 -2.54
C GLY A 88 8.83 -53.40 -2.38
N LEU A 89 8.69 -52.66 -3.48
CA LEU A 89 8.35 -51.24 -3.52
C LEU A 89 6.96 -51.04 -4.14
N THR A 90 6.24 -50.07 -3.63
CA THR A 90 5.04 -49.47 -4.21
C THR A 90 5.36 -48.03 -4.62
N TYR A 91 4.41 -47.35 -5.26
CA TYR A 91 4.56 -45.98 -5.71
C TYR A 91 3.39 -45.11 -5.26
N ARG A 92 3.65 -43.82 -5.08
CA ARG A 92 2.64 -42.81 -4.81
C ARG A 92 2.94 -41.56 -5.63
N PHE A 93 1.98 -41.13 -6.44
CA PHE A 93 2.08 -39.84 -7.14
C PHE A 93 2.01 -38.72 -6.09
N ILE A 94 3.01 -37.84 -6.10
CA ILE A 94 3.07 -36.64 -5.26
C ILE A 94 2.30 -35.50 -5.94
N ASP A 95 2.41 -35.41 -7.26
CA ASP A 95 1.67 -34.53 -8.15
C ASP A 95 1.53 -35.19 -9.55
N SER A 96 1.11 -34.46 -10.57
CA SER A 96 0.94 -35.00 -11.93
C SER A 96 2.27 -35.34 -12.64
N GLY A 97 3.39 -34.77 -12.21
CA GLY A 97 4.71 -34.95 -12.80
C GLY A 97 5.69 -35.77 -11.95
N THR A 98 5.36 -36.08 -10.70
CA THR A 98 6.33 -36.64 -9.74
C THR A 98 5.77 -37.82 -8.96
N VAL A 99 6.55 -38.91 -8.86
CA VAL A 99 6.21 -40.13 -8.13
C VAL A 99 7.28 -40.46 -7.08
N ARG A 100 6.85 -40.79 -5.87
CA ARG A 100 7.72 -41.35 -4.82
C ARG A 100 7.62 -42.86 -4.79
N LEU A 101 8.75 -43.55 -4.70
CA LEU A 101 8.79 -44.97 -4.35
C LEU A 101 8.84 -45.16 -2.84
N GLU A 102 8.02 -46.09 -2.35
CA GLU A 102 7.86 -46.41 -0.93
C GLU A 102 7.91 -47.94 -0.75
N PRO A 103 8.39 -48.50 0.38
CA PRO A 103 8.30 -49.93 0.63
C PRO A 103 6.85 -50.44 0.56
N ALA A 104 6.62 -51.55 -0.14
CA ALA A 104 5.30 -52.16 -0.22
C ALA A 104 4.89 -52.71 1.16
N PRO A 105 3.74 -52.32 1.72
CA PRO A 105 3.34 -52.74 3.06
C PRO A 105 3.11 -54.26 3.14
N GLN A 106 3.67 -54.92 4.17
CA GLN A 106 3.28 -56.27 4.54
C GLN A 106 1.93 -56.20 5.27
N ALA A 107 0.87 -56.72 4.65
CA ALA A 107 -0.48 -56.63 5.20
C ALA A 107 -0.68 -57.51 6.45
N ALA A 108 -1.05 -56.89 7.58
CA ALA A 108 -1.87 -57.54 8.60
C ALA A 108 -3.35 -57.27 8.25
N SER A 109 -4.18 -58.32 8.32
CA SER A 109 -5.59 -58.30 7.90
C SER A 109 -6.45 -57.34 8.73
N GLY A 110 -7.20 -56.44 8.07
CA GLY A 110 -8.37 -55.77 8.66
C GLY A 110 -8.35 -54.24 8.79
N THR A 111 -7.26 -53.55 8.45
CA THR A 111 -7.17 -52.08 8.51
C THR A 111 -7.03 -51.48 7.12
N ILE A 112 -8.02 -50.68 6.69
CA ILE A 112 -7.86 -49.73 5.59
C ILE A 112 -7.07 -48.56 6.16
N GLN A 113 -5.84 -48.39 5.70
CA GLN A 113 -4.96 -47.30 6.08
C GLN A 113 -4.74 -46.46 4.81
N LEU A 114 -5.50 -45.37 4.69
CA LEU A 114 -5.25 -44.33 3.69
C LEU A 114 -4.08 -43.46 4.18
N GLY A 115 -3.23 -43.06 3.23
CA GLY A 115 -1.86 -42.59 3.48
C GLY A 115 -1.74 -41.40 4.44
N ALA A 116 -0.55 -41.26 5.03
CA ALA A 116 -0.20 -40.14 5.89
C ALA A 116 -0.54 -38.79 5.23
N VAL A 117 -1.42 -38.04 5.88
CA VAL A 117 -1.73 -36.65 5.56
C VAL A 117 -0.46 -35.84 5.81
N ARG A 118 0.24 -35.44 4.74
CA ARG A 118 1.37 -34.52 4.86
C ARG A 118 0.83 -33.11 5.07
N VAL A 119 1.10 -32.54 6.25
CA VAL A 119 0.82 -31.15 6.60
C VAL A 119 1.81 -30.25 5.84
N GLU A 120 1.53 -29.94 4.57
CA GLU A 120 2.16 -28.80 3.88
C GLU A 120 1.58 -27.49 4.43
N GLY A 121 1.89 -27.19 5.68
CA GLY A 121 1.33 -26.04 6.39
C GLY A 121 2.07 -25.65 7.67
N ALA A 122 3.13 -26.38 8.03
CA ALA A 122 3.82 -26.22 9.32
C ALA A 122 4.68 -24.94 9.44
N SER A 123 4.64 -24.06 8.44
CA SER A 123 5.22 -22.72 8.51
C SER A 123 4.23 -21.77 7.87
N GLY A 124 3.39 -21.14 8.70
CA GLY A 124 2.26 -20.27 8.34
C GLY A 124 2.59 -18.99 7.55
N SER A 125 3.51 -19.05 6.60
CA SER A 125 3.64 -18.01 5.58
C SER A 125 2.54 -18.17 4.54
N THR A 126 1.79 -17.08 4.32
CA THR A 126 1.09 -16.77 3.05
C THR A 126 1.92 -17.24 1.84
N GLY A 127 1.34 -17.42 0.64
CA GLY A 127 1.97 -17.97 -0.59
C GLY A 127 3.35 -17.43 -1.05
N ARG A 128 3.97 -16.51 -0.29
CA ARG A 128 5.42 -16.20 -0.22
C ARG A 128 6.33 -17.44 -0.28
N SER A 129 5.89 -18.56 0.30
CA SER A 129 6.61 -19.85 0.30
C SER A 129 6.76 -20.51 -1.08
N THR A 130 5.74 -20.44 -1.93
CA THR A 130 5.66 -21.18 -3.20
C THR A 130 5.77 -20.28 -4.42
N GLY A 131 5.59 -18.95 -4.26
CA GLY A 131 5.42 -18.05 -5.41
C GLY A 131 4.09 -18.26 -6.14
N GLU A 132 3.32 -19.25 -5.70
CA GLU A 132 1.94 -19.53 -6.08
C GLU A 132 1.08 -19.27 -4.86
N GLY A 133 0.01 -18.49 -5.00
CA GLY A 133 -0.90 -18.17 -3.90
C GLY A 133 -1.53 -19.42 -3.27
N LEU A 134 -2.13 -19.27 -2.09
CA LEU A 134 -2.90 -20.35 -1.47
C LEU A 134 -4.02 -20.81 -2.41
N SER A 135 -4.46 -22.06 -2.26
CA SER A 135 -5.67 -22.52 -2.92
C SER A 135 -6.89 -22.23 -2.05
N ASP A 136 -8.04 -22.18 -2.72
CA ASP A 136 -9.36 -22.01 -2.11
C ASP A 136 -9.66 -23.09 -1.04
N ASP A 137 -9.08 -24.30 -1.16
CA ASP A 137 -9.24 -25.39 -0.20
C ASP A 137 -8.16 -25.39 0.89
N ALA A 138 -7.02 -24.70 0.66
CA ALA A 138 -5.90 -24.60 1.62
C ALA A 138 -6.32 -23.93 2.93
N VAL A 139 -7.31 -23.03 2.88
CA VAL A 139 -7.92 -22.41 4.07
C VAL A 139 -8.32 -23.45 5.12
N PHE A 140 -8.79 -24.62 4.70
CA PHE A 140 -9.27 -25.68 5.59
C PHE A 140 -8.20 -26.72 5.92
N THR A 141 -7.16 -26.87 5.09
CA THR A 141 -6.11 -27.89 5.29
C THR A 141 -4.85 -27.35 5.94
N THR A 142 -4.69 -26.01 6.02
CA THR A 142 -3.60 -25.37 6.74
C THR A 142 -3.96 -25.19 8.22
N ALA A 143 -3.09 -25.70 9.10
CA ALA A 143 -3.18 -25.61 10.56
C ALA A 143 -2.79 -24.21 11.10
N ALA A 144 -3.41 -23.15 10.59
CA ALA A 144 -3.13 -21.74 10.90
C ALA A 144 -4.36 -20.90 10.59
N PRO A 145 -4.64 -19.74 11.23
CA PRO A 145 -5.74 -18.87 10.82
C PRO A 145 -5.39 -18.07 9.56
N VAL A 146 -5.54 -18.73 8.41
CA VAL A 146 -5.30 -18.17 7.08
C VAL A 146 -6.61 -18.05 6.31
N GLU A 147 -6.67 -17.08 5.40
CA GLU A 147 -7.76 -16.90 4.44
C GLU A 147 -7.18 -16.72 3.04
N HIS A 148 -7.99 -17.03 2.03
CA HIS A 148 -7.63 -16.85 0.63
C HIS A 148 -8.80 -16.22 -0.14
N ILE A 149 -8.49 -15.18 -0.89
CA ILE A 149 -9.42 -14.52 -1.83
C ILE A 149 -8.90 -14.77 -3.25
N SER A 150 -9.59 -15.65 -3.98
CA SER A 150 -9.25 -16.02 -5.35
C SER A 150 -9.67 -14.97 -6.38
N ALA A 151 -9.07 -15.02 -7.58
CA ALA A 151 -9.43 -14.17 -8.71
C ALA A 151 -10.95 -14.15 -9.00
N ASP A 152 -11.60 -15.31 -8.90
CA ASP A 152 -13.06 -15.44 -9.09
C ASP A 152 -13.85 -14.64 -8.04
N LYS A 153 -13.43 -14.68 -6.77
CA LYS A 153 -14.07 -13.90 -5.70
C LYS A 153 -13.81 -12.41 -5.86
N ILE A 154 -12.58 -12.02 -6.19
CA ILE A 154 -12.23 -10.63 -6.49
C ILE A 154 -13.12 -10.10 -7.61
N ASP A 155 -13.30 -10.89 -8.68
CA ASP A 155 -14.09 -10.43 -9.83
C ASP A 155 -15.59 -10.35 -9.54
N ARG A 156 -16.12 -11.29 -8.76
CA ARG A 156 -17.54 -11.29 -8.37
C ARG A 156 -17.87 -10.21 -7.36
N TYR A 157 -16.92 -9.82 -6.49
CA TYR A 157 -17.19 -9.00 -5.30
C TYR A 157 -16.27 -7.78 -5.13
N ARG A 158 -15.72 -7.25 -6.22
CA ARG A 158 -14.86 -6.05 -6.23
C ARG A 158 -15.47 -4.78 -5.64
N GLY A 159 -16.80 -4.64 -5.60
CA GLY A 159 -17.50 -3.46 -5.08
C GLY A 159 -17.16 -2.16 -5.82
N SER A 160 -17.35 -1.02 -5.17
CA SER A 160 -16.99 0.32 -5.69
C SER A 160 -15.65 0.85 -5.24
N SER A 161 -15.07 0.24 -4.23
CA SER A 161 -13.71 0.51 -3.78
C SER A 161 -12.90 -0.77 -3.78
N PRO A 162 -11.59 -0.76 -4.10
CA PRO A 162 -10.71 -1.92 -3.92
C PRO A 162 -10.77 -2.51 -2.50
N ALA A 163 -11.06 -1.67 -1.49
CA ALA A 163 -11.31 -2.08 -0.11
C ALA A 163 -12.48 -3.09 0.04
N ASP A 164 -13.47 -3.07 -0.85
CA ASP A 164 -14.65 -3.93 -0.79
C ASP A 164 -14.34 -5.42 -1.05
N ILE A 165 -13.17 -5.74 -1.65
CA ILE A 165 -12.70 -7.12 -1.88
C ILE A 165 -12.60 -7.91 -0.56
N PHE A 166 -12.28 -7.23 0.54
CA PHE A 166 -12.09 -7.87 1.84
C PHE A 166 -13.41 -8.13 2.58
N ARG A 167 -14.54 -7.56 2.11
CA ARG A 167 -15.85 -7.80 2.72
C ARG A 167 -16.21 -9.29 2.65
N GLY A 168 -16.66 -9.81 3.78
CA GLY A 168 -17.03 -11.23 3.92
C GLY A 168 -15.87 -12.13 4.32
N THR A 169 -14.66 -11.59 4.53
CA THR A 169 -13.54 -12.34 5.10
C THR A 169 -13.62 -12.34 6.63
N PRO A 170 -13.63 -13.50 7.32
CA PRO A 170 -13.75 -13.55 8.78
C PRO A 170 -12.64 -12.76 9.48
N GLY A 171 -12.98 -11.85 10.39
CA GLY A 171 -12.01 -11.09 11.19
C GLY A 171 -11.13 -10.12 10.41
N VAL A 172 -11.44 -9.88 9.12
CA VAL A 172 -10.70 -8.98 8.25
C VAL A 172 -11.66 -7.99 7.61
N LEU A 173 -11.33 -6.70 7.73
CA LEU A 173 -12.08 -5.61 7.11
C LEU A 173 -11.09 -4.64 6.49
N SER A 174 -11.57 -3.78 5.60
CA SER A 174 -10.80 -2.62 5.16
C SER A 174 -11.53 -1.33 5.57
N GLY A 175 -10.82 -0.46 6.29
CA GLY A 175 -11.28 0.87 6.66
C GLY A 175 -11.13 1.87 5.52
N GLU A 176 -11.71 3.07 5.70
CA GLU A 176 -11.61 4.19 4.76
C GLU A 176 -12.03 3.88 3.29
N ALA A 177 -12.90 2.90 3.09
CA ALA A 177 -13.33 2.46 1.76
C ALA A 177 -13.93 3.59 0.89
N ARG A 178 -14.46 4.66 1.51
CA ARG A 178 -15.13 5.79 0.82
C ARG A 178 -14.30 7.08 0.74
N ASN A 179 -13.23 7.20 1.52
CA ASN A 179 -12.36 8.39 1.58
C ASN A 179 -10.87 7.96 1.62
N GLY A 180 -10.52 6.94 0.82
CA GLY A 180 -9.20 6.33 0.79
C GLY A 180 -8.37 6.66 -0.46
N ALA A 181 -8.89 7.46 -1.41
CA ALA A 181 -8.31 7.68 -2.73
C ALA A 181 -8.00 6.36 -3.50
N GLY A 182 -8.90 5.37 -3.40
CA GLY A 182 -8.70 4.06 -4.02
C GLY A 182 -7.72 3.13 -3.28
N ALA A 183 -7.26 3.51 -2.09
CA ALA A 183 -6.41 2.67 -1.26
C ALA A 183 -7.19 1.62 -0.47
N ILE A 184 -6.45 0.64 0.04
CA ILE A 184 -6.86 -0.37 1.00
C ILE A 184 -6.20 -0.04 2.34
N ASP A 185 -6.98 0.05 3.42
CA ASP A 185 -6.48 0.15 4.81
C ASP A 185 -6.98 -1.06 5.60
N LEU A 186 -6.10 -1.99 5.96
CA LEU A 186 -6.50 -3.30 6.49
C LEU A 186 -6.61 -3.32 8.02
N ASN A 187 -7.69 -3.93 8.48
CA ASN A 187 -7.93 -4.26 9.88
C ASN A 187 -8.00 -5.77 10.02
N ILE A 188 -7.12 -6.34 10.87
CA ILE A 188 -7.21 -7.74 11.27
C ILE A 188 -7.49 -7.79 12.76
N ARG A 189 -8.62 -8.38 13.13
CA ARG A 189 -9.04 -8.63 14.51
C ARG A 189 -9.04 -7.38 15.42
N GLY A 190 -9.26 -6.18 14.87
CA GLY A 190 -9.31 -4.91 15.61
C GLY A 190 -7.99 -4.13 15.63
N LEU A 191 -6.93 -4.68 15.03
CA LEU A 191 -5.66 -3.99 14.82
C LEU A 191 -5.60 -3.44 13.39
N GLN A 192 -5.44 -2.11 13.27
CA GLN A 192 -5.36 -1.35 12.03
C GLN A 192 -4.36 -0.18 12.19
N GLY A 193 -3.87 0.34 11.05
CA GLY A 193 -2.99 1.49 11.02
C GLY A 193 -1.54 1.18 11.40
N PHE A 194 -0.64 2.16 11.23
CA PHE A 194 0.72 2.19 11.78
C PHE A 194 1.59 0.95 11.47
N GLY A 195 1.31 0.24 10.37
CA GLY A 195 2.01 -0.99 10.00
C GLY A 195 1.72 -2.20 10.90
N ARG A 196 0.64 -2.20 11.70
CA ARG A 196 0.23 -3.36 12.52
C ARG A 196 -0.13 -4.58 11.66
N VAL A 197 -0.78 -4.33 10.52
CA VAL A 197 -1.01 -5.31 9.44
C VAL A 197 0.03 -5.07 8.34
N THR A 198 0.89 -6.06 8.10
CA THR A 198 1.85 -5.99 6.99
C THR A 198 1.14 -6.28 5.68
N THR A 199 1.17 -5.35 4.73
CA THR A 199 0.53 -5.53 3.42
C THR A 199 1.58 -5.49 2.33
N THR A 200 1.70 -6.56 1.55
CA THR A 200 2.66 -6.62 0.43
C THR A 200 1.99 -6.92 -0.89
N ILE A 201 2.45 -6.25 -1.95
CA ILE A 201 2.10 -6.55 -3.34
C ILE A 201 3.33 -7.14 -4.01
N ASP A 202 3.21 -8.39 -4.44
CA ASP A 202 4.34 -9.16 -4.98
C ASP A 202 5.58 -9.21 -4.06
N GLY A 203 5.41 -9.02 -2.76
CA GLY A 203 6.49 -9.01 -1.77
C GLY A 203 7.06 -7.62 -1.47
N ALA A 204 6.61 -6.57 -2.17
CA ALA A 204 6.93 -5.18 -1.86
C ALA A 204 5.90 -4.55 -0.91
N GLU A 205 6.36 -3.82 0.09
CA GLU A 205 5.51 -2.96 0.91
C GLU A 205 5.34 -1.60 0.21
N ASN A 206 4.10 -1.12 0.14
CA ASN A 206 3.76 0.21 -0.38
C ASN A 206 2.72 0.93 0.49
N ALA A 207 2.54 0.44 1.73
CA ALA A 207 1.63 1.04 2.68
C ALA A 207 2.25 2.31 3.27
N VAL A 208 1.50 3.41 3.30
CA VAL A 208 1.92 4.66 3.96
C VAL A 208 0.83 5.15 4.89
N THR A 209 1.22 5.57 6.09
CA THR A 209 0.27 6.13 7.06
C THR A 209 -0.01 7.60 6.74
N VAL A 210 -1.25 7.90 6.36
CA VAL A 210 -1.73 9.24 6.03
C VAL A 210 -2.52 9.83 7.19
N TYR A 211 -2.22 11.07 7.56
CA TYR A 211 -2.94 11.80 8.60
C TYR A 211 -4.28 12.33 8.11
N GLN A 212 -5.36 12.03 8.84
CA GLN A 212 -6.74 12.37 8.49
C GLN A 212 -7.35 13.49 9.36
N GLY A 213 -6.49 14.32 9.96
CA GLY A 213 -6.93 15.35 10.88
C GLY A 213 -7.20 14.77 12.27
N TYR A 214 -7.99 15.47 13.06
CA TYR A 214 -8.35 14.97 14.38
C TYR A 214 -9.09 13.61 14.35
N GLN A 215 -9.74 13.28 13.22
CA GLN A 215 -10.51 12.06 13.01
C GLN A 215 -9.70 10.77 12.96
N GLY A 216 -8.39 10.81 12.70
CA GLY A 216 -7.69 9.54 12.48
C GLY A 216 -6.36 9.60 11.77
N VAL A 217 -5.84 8.40 11.54
CA VAL A 217 -4.88 8.10 10.47
C VAL A 217 -5.43 6.94 9.66
N SER A 218 -5.00 6.81 8.41
CA SER A 218 -5.32 5.69 7.53
C SER A 218 -4.03 5.11 6.96
N ASN A 219 -3.83 3.78 7.00
CA ASN A 219 -2.64 3.16 6.42
C ASN A 219 -2.94 2.65 5.00
N ARG A 220 -2.54 3.41 3.99
CA ARG A 220 -3.03 3.27 2.62
C ARG A 220 -2.09 2.42 1.77
N THR A 221 -2.58 1.30 1.24
CA THR A 221 -1.96 0.45 0.22
C THR A 221 -2.68 0.63 -1.13
N PHE A 222 -1.93 0.83 -2.21
CA PHE A 222 -2.51 1.08 -3.54
C PHE A 222 -2.26 -0.09 -4.50
N VAL A 223 -3.32 -0.57 -5.16
CA VAL A 223 -3.26 -1.57 -6.23
C VAL A 223 -4.55 -1.54 -7.03
N ASP A 224 -4.47 -1.68 -8.36
CA ASP A 224 -5.66 -1.84 -9.19
C ASP A 224 -6.22 -3.26 -9.05
N PRO A 225 -7.50 -3.44 -8.71
CA PRO A 225 -8.10 -4.75 -8.52
C PRO A 225 -8.08 -5.64 -9.77
N ASP A 226 -8.02 -5.06 -10.99
CA ASP A 226 -8.00 -5.82 -12.24
C ASP A 226 -6.62 -6.48 -12.50
N PHE A 227 -5.57 -6.04 -11.78
CA PHE A 227 -4.25 -6.69 -11.76
C PHE A 227 -4.08 -7.69 -10.62
N ILE A 228 -5.00 -7.79 -9.66
CA ILE A 228 -4.90 -8.75 -8.57
C ILE A 228 -5.28 -10.13 -9.08
N ALA A 229 -4.40 -11.10 -8.87
CA ALA A 229 -4.63 -12.50 -9.20
C ALA A 229 -5.08 -13.31 -7.98
N SER A 230 -4.62 -12.96 -6.78
CA SER A 230 -5.08 -13.55 -5.52
C SER A 230 -4.66 -12.69 -4.32
N VAL A 231 -5.34 -12.87 -3.20
CA VAL A 231 -4.95 -12.31 -1.89
C VAL A 231 -4.89 -13.43 -0.87
N ASP A 232 -3.73 -13.58 -0.23
CA ASP A 232 -3.52 -14.51 0.89
C ASP A 232 -3.42 -13.71 2.18
N ILE A 233 -4.14 -14.14 3.22
CA ILE A 233 -4.17 -13.47 4.51
C ILE A 233 -3.72 -14.46 5.58
N ALA A 234 -2.75 -14.09 6.40
CA ALA A 234 -2.38 -14.78 7.62
C ALA A 234 -2.66 -13.87 8.80
N LYS A 235 -3.52 -14.33 9.71
CA LYS A 235 -3.90 -13.61 10.92
C LYS A 235 -2.94 -13.99 12.06
N GLY A 236 -2.61 -13.03 12.90
CA GLY A 236 -1.68 -13.25 14.00
C GLY A 236 -0.23 -13.11 13.56
N ALA A 237 0.65 -12.97 14.54
CA ALA A 237 2.01 -12.57 14.28
C ALA A 237 2.90 -13.78 13.91
N ASP A 238 3.66 -13.66 12.81
CA ASP A 238 4.61 -14.67 12.34
C ASP A 238 6.05 -14.13 12.45
N ALA A 239 6.97 -14.97 12.90
CA ALA A 239 8.41 -14.67 12.99
C ALA A 239 9.05 -14.23 11.66
N ALA A 240 8.44 -14.57 10.52
CA ALA A 240 8.89 -14.14 9.20
C ALA A 240 8.36 -12.74 8.79
N THR A 241 7.46 -12.13 9.56
CA THR A 241 6.77 -10.89 9.20
C THR A 241 7.08 -9.73 10.15
N PHE A 242 6.88 -8.49 9.69
CA PHE A 242 7.12 -7.28 10.48
C PHE A 242 5.88 -6.82 11.30
N GLY A 243 4.68 -7.26 10.92
CA GLY A 243 3.42 -6.87 11.56
C GLY A 243 3.07 -7.74 12.77
N ASN A 244 2.45 -7.15 13.79
CA ASN A 244 2.02 -7.84 15.00
C ASN A 244 0.55 -8.30 14.96
N ALA A 245 -0.22 -7.89 13.95
CA ALA A 245 -1.59 -8.37 13.69
C ALA A 245 -1.65 -9.45 12.59
N GLY A 246 -0.58 -9.59 11.81
CA GLY A 246 -0.49 -10.53 10.69
C GLY A 246 -0.12 -9.87 9.38
N SER A 247 -0.34 -10.60 8.29
CA SER A 247 0.08 -10.20 6.96
C SER A 247 -0.96 -10.47 5.89
N VAL A 248 -1.00 -9.58 4.90
CA VAL A 248 -1.79 -9.70 3.68
C VAL A 248 -0.86 -9.64 2.49
N ALA A 249 -0.79 -10.73 1.73
CA ALA A 249 0.03 -10.86 0.54
C ALA A 249 -0.85 -10.85 -0.70
N ILE A 250 -0.79 -9.75 -1.44
CA ILE A 250 -1.47 -9.56 -2.72
C ILE A 250 -0.51 -10.01 -3.83
N ARG A 251 -0.97 -10.94 -4.68
CA ARG A 251 -0.26 -11.38 -5.88
C ARG A 251 -0.88 -10.71 -7.09
N THR A 252 -0.07 -10.04 -7.92
CA THR A 252 -0.56 -9.53 -9.21
C THR A 252 -0.42 -10.57 -10.31
N LEU A 253 -1.10 -10.36 -11.44
CA LEU A 253 -1.06 -11.26 -12.61
C LEU A 253 0.37 -11.60 -13.04
N ASP A 254 0.60 -12.86 -13.41
CA ASP A 254 1.79 -13.36 -14.09
C ASP A 254 1.41 -13.90 -15.48
N ALA A 255 2.40 -14.19 -16.34
CA ALA A 255 2.13 -14.66 -17.71
C ALA A 255 1.23 -15.91 -17.76
N LYS A 256 1.35 -16.82 -16.78
CA LYS A 256 0.51 -18.01 -16.66
C LYS A 256 -0.97 -17.71 -16.41
N ASP A 257 -1.31 -16.54 -15.88
CA ASP A 257 -2.70 -16.15 -15.63
C ASP A 257 -3.39 -15.62 -16.92
N ILE A 258 -2.61 -15.36 -17.98
CA ILE A 258 -3.06 -14.78 -19.25
C ILE A 258 -2.91 -15.77 -20.41
N VAL A 259 -1.77 -16.46 -20.50
CA VAL A 259 -1.48 -17.42 -21.58
C VAL A 259 -2.20 -18.74 -21.31
N GLN A 260 -3.03 -19.18 -22.25
CA GLN A 260 -3.75 -20.46 -22.16
C GLN A 260 -2.79 -21.65 -22.18
N ASP A 261 -3.20 -22.77 -21.59
CA ASP A 261 -2.38 -24.00 -21.55
C ASP A 261 -2.00 -24.46 -22.96
N GLY A 262 -0.71 -24.79 -23.13
CA GLY A 262 -0.14 -25.20 -24.41
C GLY A 262 0.14 -24.06 -25.40
N GLN A 263 -0.16 -22.81 -25.04
CA GLN A 263 0.11 -21.63 -25.87
C GLN A 263 1.34 -20.86 -25.35
N THR A 264 1.92 -20.04 -26.23
CA THR A 264 3.10 -19.21 -25.93
C THR A 264 2.79 -17.73 -25.76
N TRP A 265 1.58 -17.30 -26.10
CA TRP A 265 1.14 -15.92 -25.95
C TRP A 265 -0.34 -15.85 -25.61
N GLY A 266 -0.74 -14.74 -24.99
CA GLY A 266 -2.13 -14.46 -24.66
C GLY A 266 -2.38 -12.97 -24.50
N LEU A 267 -3.61 -12.56 -24.77
CA LEU A 267 -4.08 -11.18 -24.59
C LEU A 267 -5.43 -11.19 -23.91
N ARG A 268 -5.58 -10.44 -22.81
CA ARG A 268 -6.86 -10.19 -22.14
C ARG A 268 -7.29 -8.77 -22.41
N LEU A 269 -8.42 -8.62 -23.09
CA LEU A 269 -9.16 -7.37 -23.17
C LEU A 269 -10.34 -7.42 -22.22
N ARG A 270 -10.51 -6.35 -21.45
CA ARG A 270 -11.62 -6.22 -20.52
C ARG A 270 -12.19 -4.82 -20.56
N GLY A 271 -13.51 -4.71 -20.53
CA GLY A 271 -14.20 -3.42 -20.44
C GLY A 271 -15.52 -3.58 -19.71
N GLY A 272 -15.90 -2.57 -18.92
CA GLY A 272 -17.15 -2.60 -18.19
C GLY A 272 -17.74 -1.23 -17.93
N LEU A 273 -19.04 -1.24 -17.68
CA LEU A 273 -19.85 -0.08 -17.36
C LEU A 273 -20.53 -0.29 -16.01
N ARG A 274 -20.82 0.81 -15.34
CA ARG A 274 -21.50 0.84 -14.04
C ARG A 274 -22.48 2.01 -13.99
N SER A 275 -23.53 1.84 -13.19
CA SER A 275 -24.57 2.85 -12.92
C SER A 275 -24.39 3.51 -11.55
N ASN A 276 -25.35 4.33 -11.13
CA ASN A 276 -25.47 4.88 -9.79
C ASN A 276 -24.48 6.01 -9.44
N THR A 277 -24.00 6.76 -10.44
CA THR A 277 -23.09 7.89 -10.21
C THR A 277 -23.46 9.15 -11.00
N SER A 278 -23.09 10.30 -10.46
CA SER A 278 -23.19 11.60 -11.10
C SER A 278 -21.82 12.26 -11.22
N ASP A 279 -21.63 13.09 -12.25
CA ASP A 279 -20.40 13.87 -12.41
C ASP A 279 -20.26 14.91 -11.28
N PRO A 280 -19.07 15.04 -10.66
CA PRO A 280 -18.87 15.96 -9.55
C PRO A 280 -18.94 17.43 -10.01
N VAL A 281 -19.70 18.25 -9.28
CA VAL A 281 -19.79 19.70 -9.54
C VAL A 281 -19.14 20.50 -8.40
N ALA A 282 -18.04 21.20 -8.69
CA ALA A 282 -17.31 21.99 -7.70
C ALA A 282 -18.22 22.95 -6.91
N GLY A 283 -18.10 22.95 -5.58
CA GLY A 283 -18.89 23.81 -4.71
C GLY A 283 -20.34 23.35 -4.47
N ALA A 284 -20.79 22.26 -5.10
CA ALA A 284 -22.08 21.66 -4.79
C ALA A 284 -22.20 21.28 -3.31
N LEU A 285 -23.43 21.27 -2.79
CA LEU A 285 -23.73 20.96 -1.39
C LEU A 285 -24.58 19.71 -1.29
N SER A 286 -24.43 18.95 -0.20
CA SER A 286 -25.27 17.79 0.12
C SER A 286 -25.62 17.75 1.61
N GLY A 287 -26.71 17.08 1.94
CA GLY A 287 -27.22 16.97 3.30
C GLY A 287 -27.91 18.22 3.82
N TYR A 288 -28.12 18.27 5.14
CA TYR A 288 -28.77 19.40 5.81
C TYR A 288 -27.77 20.35 6.47
N ARG A 289 -28.05 21.65 6.37
CA ARG A 289 -27.47 22.68 7.22
C ARG A 289 -28.43 22.95 8.36
N TYR A 290 -27.95 22.87 9.58
CA TYR A 290 -28.76 23.15 10.77
C TYR A 290 -28.53 24.60 11.20
N VAL A 291 -29.54 25.46 11.01
CA VAL A 291 -29.54 26.86 11.45
C VAL A 291 -30.68 27.02 12.45
N SER A 292 -30.51 27.86 13.48
CA SER A 292 -31.49 28.09 14.56
C SER A 292 -32.94 28.05 14.06
N GLY A 293 -33.71 27.01 14.45
CA GLY A 293 -35.11 26.82 14.08
C GLY A 293 -35.42 25.98 12.83
N THR A 294 -34.49 25.72 11.91
CA THR A 294 -34.74 24.97 10.66
C THR A 294 -33.53 24.19 10.16
N GLY A 295 -33.75 22.93 9.75
CA GLY A 295 -32.81 22.19 8.89
C GLY A 295 -33.07 22.54 7.43
N VAL A 296 -32.08 23.10 6.73
CA VAL A 296 -32.17 23.46 5.32
C VAL A 296 -31.37 22.47 4.50
N ALA A 297 -32.03 21.71 3.64
CA ALA A 297 -31.34 20.88 2.65
C ALA A 297 -31.15 21.68 1.36
N THR A 298 -29.93 21.64 0.83
CA THR A 298 -29.60 22.17 -0.50
C THR A 298 -29.13 20.98 -1.33
N PRO A 299 -29.90 20.49 -2.31
CA PRO A 299 -29.40 19.45 -3.20
C PRO A 299 -28.26 20.00 -4.06
N SER A 300 -27.29 19.15 -4.39
CA SER A 300 -26.38 19.40 -5.49
C SER A 300 -27.17 19.51 -6.80
N PRO A 301 -26.60 20.08 -7.88
CA PRO A 301 -27.31 20.26 -9.15
C PRO A 301 -27.96 18.98 -9.71
N THR A 302 -27.36 17.82 -9.43
CA THR A 302 -27.82 16.47 -9.77
C THR A 302 -28.31 15.69 -8.54
N GLY A 303 -28.32 16.32 -7.37
CA GLY A 303 -28.15 15.63 -6.08
C GLY A 303 -29.24 14.70 -5.62
N MET A 304 -30.46 14.90 -6.11
CA MET A 304 -31.59 14.00 -5.86
C MET A 304 -32.04 13.28 -7.13
N ASP A 305 -31.49 13.65 -8.28
CA ASP A 305 -31.85 13.12 -9.59
C ASP A 305 -30.94 11.92 -9.90
N ARG A 306 -31.10 10.86 -9.09
CA ARG A 306 -30.35 9.62 -9.25
C ARG A 306 -30.60 9.03 -10.65
N PRO A 307 -29.55 8.69 -11.41
CA PRO A 307 -29.68 8.01 -12.71
C PRO A 307 -30.47 6.70 -12.63
N ASP A 308 -31.09 6.31 -13.73
CA ASP A 308 -31.85 5.06 -13.79
C ASP A 308 -30.96 3.84 -13.49
N THR A 309 -31.54 2.78 -12.90
CA THR A 309 -30.76 1.63 -12.38
C THR A 309 -29.86 0.93 -13.43
N PHE A 310 -30.20 1.02 -14.72
CA PHE A 310 -29.41 0.42 -15.81
C PHE A 310 -28.68 1.45 -16.68
N GLU A 311 -28.80 2.74 -16.36
CA GLU A 311 -28.10 3.80 -17.08
C GLU A 311 -26.60 3.73 -16.76
N PRO A 312 -25.73 3.56 -17.77
CA PRO A 312 -24.30 3.54 -17.55
C PRO A 312 -23.78 4.97 -17.32
N THR A 313 -23.21 5.21 -16.15
CA THR A 313 -22.69 6.51 -15.72
C THR A 313 -21.17 6.50 -15.52
N ASP A 314 -20.58 5.31 -15.32
CA ASP A 314 -19.15 5.10 -15.14
C ASP A 314 -18.60 4.00 -16.05
N GLY A 315 -17.27 3.96 -16.21
CA GLY A 315 -16.60 2.98 -17.05
C GLY A 315 -15.18 2.64 -16.59
N TRP A 316 -14.73 1.46 -17.02
CA TRP A 316 -13.35 1.00 -16.82
C TRP A 316 -12.94 0.05 -17.94
N GLY A 317 -11.64 -0.06 -18.17
CA GLY A 317 -11.06 -0.97 -19.14
C GLY A 317 -9.67 -1.44 -18.76
N SER A 318 -9.31 -2.64 -19.20
CA SER A 318 -7.96 -3.18 -19.06
C SER A 318 -7.51 -3.96 -20.28
N LEU A 319 -6.21 -3.89 -20.53
CA LEU A 319 -5.50 -4.61 -21.57
C LEU A 319 -4.29 -5.26 -20.92
N VAL A 320 -4.18 -6.58 -21.00
CA VAL A 320 -3.03 -7.33 -20.48
C VAL A 320 -2.53 -8.30 -21.53
N GLY A 321 -1.29 -8.12 -21.97
CA GLY A 321 -0.60 -9.03 -22.88
C GLY A 321 0.45 -9.84 -22.14
N ALA A 322 0.61 -11.09 -22.52
CA ALA A 322 1.64 -11.95 -21.97
C ALA A 322 2.25 -12.87 -23.03
N PHE A 323 3.52 -13.19 -22.81
CA PHE A 323 4.28 -14.20 -23.52
C PHE A 323 4.83 -15.19 -22.50
N ARG A 324 4.76 -16.49 -22.83
CA ARG A 324 5.27 -17.59 -22.03
C ARG A 324 6.17 -18.47 -22.89
N GLY A 325 7.48 -18.38 -22.65
CA GLY A 325 8.48 -19.21 -23.30
C GLY A 325 9.13 -20.20 -22.33
N GLU A 326 9.97 -21.09 -22.87
CA GLU A 326 10.71 -22.06 -22.05
C GLU A 326 11.65 -21.34 -21.07
N ALA A 327 12.44 -20.38 -21.57
CA ALA A 327 13.40 -19.63 -20.78
C ALA A 327 12.82 -18.36 -20.12
N ILE A 328 11.90 -17.65 -20.77
CA ILE A 328 11.43 -16.33 -20.32
C ILE A 328 9.91 -16.19 -20.45
N ASP A 329 9.30 -15.57 -19.43
CA ASP A 329 7.95 -15.03 -19.48
C ASP A 329 7.99 -13.50 -19.49
N LEU A 330 7.08 -12.89 -20.25
CA LEU A 330 6.85 -11.45 -20.25
C LEU A 330 5.37 -11.20 -20.00
N LEU A 331 5.07 -10.16 -19.23
CA LEU A 331 3.71 -9.65 -19.05
C LEU A 331 3.75 -8.13 -19.03
N ALA A 332 2.80 -7.50 -19.71
CA ALA A 332 2.55 -6.07 -19.66
C ALA A 332 1.05 -5.80 -19.62
N GLY A 333 0.62 -4.85 -18.80
CA GLY A 333 -0.78 -4.50 -18.66
C GLY A 333 -0.99 -3.03 -18.37
N TYR A 334 -2.16 -2.53 -18.79
CA TYR A 334 -2.65 -1.19 -18.51
C TYR A 334 -4.13 -1.26 -18.09
N THR A 335 -4.50 -0.49 -17.07
CA THR A 335 -5.88 -0.32 -16.62
C THR A 335 -6.22 1.16 -16.54
N TRP A 336 -7.47 1.50 -16.86
CA TRP A 336 -8.06 2.81 -16.60
C TRP A 336 -9.47 2.63 -16.03
N ARG A 337 -9.85 3.49 -15.09
CA ARG A 337 -11.16 3.51 -14.46
C ARG A 337 -11.55 4.93 -14.12
N LYS A 338 -12.81 5.26 -14.35
CA LYS A 338 -13.42 6.51 -13.91
C LYS A 338 -14.75 6.26 -13.23
N GLN A 339 -14.91 6.83 -12.03
CA GLN A 339 -16.10 6.77 -11.21
C GLN A 339 -16.50 8.17 -10.76
N GLY A 340 -17.76 8.56 -10.98
CA GLY A 340 -18.35 9.77 -10.41
C GLY A 340 -18.69 9.65 -8.92
N ASN A 341 -19.43 10.63 -8.42
CA ASN A 341 -20.01 10.57 -7.08
C ASN A 341 -21.16 9.57 -7.07
N TYR A 342 -21.11 8.54 -6.21
CA TYR A 342 -22.22 7.59 -6.11
C TYR A 342 -23.40 8.16 -5.33
N HIS A 343 -24.60 7.63 -5.60
CA HIS A 343 -25.78 7.93 -4.78
C HIS A 343 -25.95 6.92 -3.65
N ALA A 344 -26.40 7.40 -2.49
CA ALA A 344 -26.71 6.57 -1.33
C ALA A 344 -27.97 5.71 -1.56
N GLY A 345 -28.19 4.69 -0.72
CA GLY A 345 -29.43 3.91 -0.77
C GLY A 345 -30.67 4.69 -0.30
N GLU A 346 -31.86 4.22 -0.67
CA GLU A 346 -33.13 4.87 -0.30
C GLU A 346 -33.76 4.30 0.98
N HIS A 347 -33.30 3.14 1.46
CA HIS A 347 -33.97 2.41 2.54
C HIS A 347 -33.11 2.29 3.80
N GLY A 348 -33.41 3.08 4.83
CA GLY A 348 -32.72 3.00 6.12
C GLY A 348 -32.87 4.28 6.95
N PRO A 349 -32.11 4.39 8.05
CA PRO A 349 -32.11 5.56 8.93
C PRO A 349 -31.37 6.75 8.27
N VAL A 350 -31.99 7.35 7.25
CA VAL A 350 -31.50 8.59 6.61
C VAL A 350 -31.59 9.78 7.56
N ALA A 351 -31.05 10.94 7.16
CA ALA A 351 -31.12 12.16 7.96
C ALA A 351 -32.54 12.48 8.43
N ASP A 352 -32.70 12.76 9.72
CA ASP A 352 -33.96 13.12 10.38
C ASP A 352 -33.78 14.41 11.19
N PRO A 353 -34.00 15.59 10.58
CA PRO A 353 -33.84 16.87 11.25
C PRO A 353 -34.89 17.08 12.34
N ARG A 354 -34.49 17.10 13.62
CA ARG A 354 -35.39 17.33 14.76
C ARG A 354 -35.05 18.59 15.53
N ASN A 355 -36.08 19.37 15.87
CA ASN A 355 -35.97 20.48 16.82
C ASN A 355 -36.17 19.92 18.25
N ILE A 356 -35.13 20.01 19.09
CA ILE A 356 -35.16 19.54 20.48
C ILE A 356 -35.42 20.67 21.49
N GLY A 357 -35.83 21.85 21.01
CA GLY A 357 -36.13 23.00 21.85
C GLY A 357 -34.87 23.75 22.30
N THR A 358 -34.90 24.31 23.49
CA THR A 358 -33.81 25.16 24.01
C THR A 358 -32.71 24.31 24.65
N THR A 359 -31.47 24.43 24.17
CA THR A 359 -30.29 23.81 24.78
C THR A 359 -29.31 24.86 25.28
N THR A 360 -28.28 24.43 26.02
CA THR A 360 -27.17 25.28 26.45
C THR A 360 -25.93 24.92 25.66
N THR A 361 -25.23 25.90 25.08
CA THR A 361 -23.97 25.67 24.35
C THR A 361 -22.83 25.35 25.32
N SER A 362 -21.72 24.86 24.78
CA SER A 362 -20.47 24.60 25.51
C SER A 362 -19.89 25.83 26.24
N TRP A 363 -20.36 27.04 25.93
CA TRP A 363 -19.97 28.29 26.58
C TRP A 363 -21.05 28.86 27.51
N GLY A 364 -22.07 28.07 27.87
CA GLY A 364 -23.15 28.48 28.77
C GLY A 364 -24.22 29.37 28.13
N ALA A 365 -24.15 29.63 26.83
CA ALA A 365 -25.16 30.42 26.14
C ALA A 365 -26.44 29.60 25.91
N ILE A 366 -27.60 30.19 26.16
CA ILE A 366 -28.90 29.56 25.89
C ILE A 366 -29.16 29.64 24.37
N GLN A 367 -29.30 28.50 23.73
CA GLN A 367 -29.62 28.37 22.32
C GLN A 367 -31.06 27.85 22.16
N PRO A 368 -32.03 28.69 21.80
CA PRO A 368 -33.40 28.26 21.52
C PRO A 368 -33.48 27.53 20.18
N ASN A 369 -34.44 26.60 20.05
CA ASN A 369 -34.75 25.86 18.81
C ASN A 369 -33.55 25.14 18.20
N THR A 370 -32.78 24.45 19.05
CA THR A 370 -31.64 23.64 18.64
C THR A 370 -32.11 22.49 17.77
N MET A 371 -31.56 22.45 16.55
CA MET A 371 -31.79 21.38 15.60
C MET A 371 -30.69 20.33 15.71
N ILE A 372 -31.04 19.06 15.64
CA ILE A 372 -30.12 17.92 15.55
C ILE A 372 -30.48 17.02 14.37
N ASN A 373 -29.54 16.21 13.91
CA ASN A 373 -29.84 15.03 13.11
C ASN A 373 -30.14 13.86 14.05
N ALA A 374 -31.36 13.31 14.01
CA ALA A 374 -31.72 12.08 14.71
C ALA A 374 -31.55 10.83 13.83
N GLY A 375 -31.18 11.01 12.56
CA GLY A 375 -30.85 9.93 11.63
C GLY A 375 -29.38 9.49 11.74
N LEU A 376 -29.01 8.47 10.98
CA LEU A 376 -27.67 7.87 11.08
C LEU A 376 -26.57 8.79 10.55
N LEU A 377 -26.81 9.38 9.37
CA LEU A 377 -25.88 10.26 8.67
C LEU A 377 -26.63 11.49 8.15
N ASN A 378 -25.92 12.57 7.87
CA ASN A 378 -26.51 13.82 7.37
C ASN A 378 -26.79 13.79 5.86
N PHE A 379 -27.40 12.73 5.34
CA PHE A 379 -27.77 12.57 3.93
C PHE A 379 -29.21 12.10 3.80
N ARG A 380 -29.91 12.56 2.76
CA ARG A 380 -31.26 12.11 2.39
C ARG A 380 -31.20 10.77 1.66
N ALA A 381 -32.35 10.10 1.59
CA ALA A 381 -32.54 8.89 0.77
C ALA A 381 -32.18 9.17 -0.70
N GLY A 382 -31.34 8.32 -1.31
CA GLY A 382 -30.97 8.46 -2.72
C GLY A 382 -30.05 9.64 -3.07
N GLU A 383 -29.59 10.40 -2.07
CA GLU A 383 -28.81 11.61 -2.30
C GLU A 383 -27.40 11.31 -2.83
N GLU A 384 -26.90 12.16 -3.72
CA GLU A 384 -25.52 12.15 -4.21
C GLU A 384 -24.51 12.32 -3.05
N VAL A 385 -23.57 11.39 -2.95
CA VAL A 385 -22.50 11.43 -1.96
C VAL A 385 -21.31 12.17 -2.56
N LEU A 386 -21.20 13.45 -2.22
CA LEU A 386 -20.12 14.31 -2.70
C LEU A 386 -18.74 13.84 -2.23
N ASN A 387 -17.71 14.14 -3.02
CA ASN A 387 -16.31 13.77 -2.82
C ASN A 387 -16.04 12.26 -2.88
N ALA A 388 -16.94 11.49 -3.51
CA ALA A 388 -16.81 10.05 -3.69
C ALA A 388 -16.20 9.66 -5.05
N GLN A 389 -15.94 10.64 -5.93
CA GLN A 389 -15.37 10.39 -7.25
C GLN A 389 -13.96 9.81 -7.16
N LEU A 390 -13.63 8.93 -8.11
CA LEU A 390 -12.34 8.26 -8.19
C LEU A 390 -11.99 7.96 -9.65
N GLU A 391 -10.85 8.46 -10.10
CA GLU A 391 -10.26 8.11 -11.38
C GLU A 391 -8.88 7.49 -11.14
N THR A 392 -8.62 6.32 -11.74
CA THR A 392 -7.35 5.59 -11.56
C THR A 392 -6.78 5.10 -12.88
N GLU A 393 -5.47 5.19 -13.00
CA GLU A 393 -4.67 4.57 -14.06
C GLU A 393 -3.62 3.67 -13.44
N SER A 394 -3.38 2.50 -14.01
CA SER A 394 -2.31 1.63 -13.53
C SER A 394 -1.60 0.87 -14.64
N TRP A 395 -0.33 0.57 -14.39
CA TRP A 395 0.56 -0.18 -15.27
C TRP A 395 1.14 -1.36 -14.50
N LEU A 396 1.29 -2.49 -15.18
CA LEU A 396 1.96 -3.68 -14.67
C LEU A 396 2.92 -4.18 -15.73
N ALA A 397 4.18 -4.41 -15.38
CA ALA A 397 5.14 -5.07 -16.25
C ALA A 397 5.94 -6.10 -15.46
N LYS A 398 6.12 -7.30 -16.00
CA LYS A 398 6.91 -8.37 -15.39
C LYS A 398 7.72 -9.11 -16.44
N ALA A 399 8.95 -9.44 -16.10
CA ALA A 399 9.77 -10.37 -16.86
C ALA A 399 10.30 -11.45 -15.91
N THR A 400 10.04 -12.72 -16.21
CA THR A 400 10.53 -13.86 -15.43
C THR A 400 11.47 -14.68 -16.27
N ALA A 401 12.74 -14.76 -15.90
CA ALA A 401 13.72 -15.65 -16.49
C ALA A 401 13.86 -16.93 -15.66
N ARG A 402 13.98 -18.07 -16.34
CA ARG A 402 14.27 -19.39 -15.78
C ARG A 402 15.67 -19.80 -16.20
N PHE A 403 16.49 -20.12 -15.22
CA PHE A 403 17.80 -20.73 -15.42
C PHE A 403 17.67 -22.20 -15.00
N GLY A 404 18.31 -23.12 -15.73
CA GLY A 404 18.25 -24.56 -15.39
C GLY A 404 18.57 -24.84 -13.92
N ASP A 405 18.20 -26.02 -13.42
CA ASP A 405 18.32 -26.40 -12.00
C ASP A 405 17.37 -25.62 -11.06
N GLY A 406 16.15 -25.33 -11.53
CA GLY A 406 15.09 -24.76 -10.69
C GLY A 406 15.32 -23.32 -10.24
N GLN A 407 16.14 -22.56 -10.97
CA GLN A 407 16.41 -21.15 -10.68
C GLN A 407 15.48 -20.23 -11.48
N THR A 408 14.98 -19.18 -10.84
CA THR A 408 14.16 -18.15 -11.49
C THR A 408 14.54 -16.76 -11.00
N LEU A 409 14.53 -15.78 -11.88
CA LEU A 409 14.63 -14.36 -11.55
C LEU A 409 13.45 -13.64 -12.20
N GLN A 410 12.62 -12.99 -11.40
CA GLN A 410 11.58 -12.10 -11.87
C GLN A 410 11.92 -10.66 -11.55
N VAL A 411 11.81 -9.78 -12.53
CA VAL A 411 11.79 -8.33 -12.34
C VAL A 411 10.39 -7.81 -12.63
N GLY A 412 9.90 -6.89 -11.81
CA GLY A 412 8.54 -6.37 -11.90
C GLY A 412 8.45 -4.86 -11.67
N TYR A 413 7.48 -4.24 -12.32
CA TYR A 413 7.09 -2.84 -12.15
C TYR A 413 5.58 -2.74 -11.98
N THR A 414 5.12 -1.98 -11.00
CA THR A 414 3.73 -1.56 -10.85
C THR A 414 3.66 -0.05 -10.69
N GLY A 415 2.90 0.61 -11.56
CA GLY A 415 2.60 2.04 -11.47
C GLY A 415 1.13 2.24 -11.14
N PHE A 416 0.81 3.12 -10.20
CA PHE A 416 -0.56 3.50 -9.84
C PHE A 416 -0.69 5.02 -9.81
N ARG A 417 -1.72 5.56 -10.44
CA ARG A 417 -2.08 6.99 -10.43
C ARG A 417 -3.55 7.11 -10.06
N SER A 418 -3.88 8.06 -9.20
CA SER A 418 -5.27 8.31 -8.81
C SER A 418 -5.54 9.80 -8.68
N GLU A 419 -6.72 10.22 -9.14
CA GLU A 419 -7.34 11.52 -8.87
C GLU A 419 -8.67 11.25 -8.16
N ALA A 420 -8.78 11.66 -6.89
CA ALA A 420 -9.90 11.30 -6.03
C ALA A 420 -10.55 12.52 -5.39
N GLY A 421 -11.84 12.40 -5.05
CA GLY A 421 -12.53 13.36 -4.19
C GLY A 421 -12.03 13.39 -2.74
N ASP A 422 -11.08 12.51 -2.39
CA ASP A 422 -10.48 12.35 -1.08
C ASP A 422 -10.15 13.68 -0.39
N ARG A 423 -10.51 13.76 0.89
CA ARG A 423 -10.31 14.94 1.73
C ARG A 423 -9.84 14.49 3.11
N ILE A 424 -9.12 15.37 3.80
CA ILE A 424 -8.83 15.15 5.22
C ILE A 424 -10.15 14.91 5.99
N ALA A 425 -10.27 13.74 6.62
CA ALA A 425 -11.55 13.28 7.18
C ALA A 425 -12.19 14.27 8.16
N SER A 426 -11.37 14.96 8.99
CA SER A 426 -11.83 16.04 9.89
C SER A 426 -12.54 17.22 9.23
N ARG A 427 -12.43 17.37 7.91
CA ARG A 427 -13.12 18.40 7.13
C ARG A 427 -14.18 17.84 6.20
N LEU A 428 -14.31 16.53 6.15
CA LEU A 428 -15.45 15.90 5.51
C LEU A 428 -16.63 15.89 6.50
N THR A 429 -17.84 15.90 5.97
CA THR A 429 -19.12 16.14 6.67
C THR A 429 -19.22 15.61 8.10
N GLY A 430 -19.76 16.43 8.99
CA GLY A 430 -20.25 15.98 10.30
C GLY A 430 -21.78 15.90 10.32
N ASN A 431 -22.35 15.29 11.36
CA ASN A 431 -23.81 15.13 11.50
C ASN A 431 -24.60 16.45 11.56
N THR A 432 -23.92 17.59 11.65
CA THR A 432 -24.51 18.94 11.72
C THR A 432 -24.08 19.88 10.58
N ALA A 433 -23.33 19.41 9.59
CA ALA A 433 -22.81 20.26 8.50
C ALA A 433 -23.05 19.62 7.13
N GLN A 434 -23.31 20.47 6.12
CA GLN A 434 -23.45 20.03 4.74
C GLN A 434 -22.11 19.59 4.14
N GLY A 435 -22.18 18.60 3.27
CA GLY A 435 -21.07 18.25 2.39
C GLY A 435 -20.84 19.35 1.39
N GLN A 436 -19.58 19.53 1.01
CA GLN A 436 -19.21 20.43 -0.07
C GLN A 436 -18.25 19.72 -1.00
N GLN A 437 -18.59 19.68 -2.29
CA GLN A 437 -17.73 19.13 -3.33
C GLN A 437 -16.47 19.99 -3.48
N GLN A 438 -15.30 19.38 -3.37
CA GLN A 438 -14.02 20.06 -3.58
C GLN A 438 -13.87 20.52 -5.03
N ALA A 439 -13.25 21.68 -5.23
CA ALA A 439 -12.92 22.18 -6.56
C ALA A 439 -11.71 21.45 -7.16
N GLN A 440 -10.80 20.96 -6.32
CA GLN A 440 -9.64 20.18 -6.72
C GLN A 440 -9.69 18.80 -6.09
N THR A 441 -9.34 17.78 -6.86
CA THR A 441 -9.12 16.41 -6.39
C THR A 441 -7.79 16.28 -5.63
N ALA A 442 -7.66 15.23 -4.83
CA ALA A 442 -6.40 14.75 -4.31
C ALA A 442 -5.76 13.77 -5.30
N GLY A 443 -4.47 13.97 -5.58
CA GLY A 443 -3.66 13.14 -6.45
C GLY A 443 -2.78 12.17 -5.67
N THR A 444 -2.65 10.94 -6.17
CA THR A 444 -1.69 9.94 -5.69
C THR A 444 -0.90 9.40 -6.87
N ALA A 445 0.43 9.32 -6.74
CA ALA A 445 1.29 8.65 -7.70
C ALA A 445 2.25 7.69 -6.99
N LEU A 446 2.19 6.41 -7.32
CA LEU A 446 3.05 5.36 -6.78
C LEU A 446 3.76 4.60 -7.89
N ASP A 447 5.07 4.46 -7.78
CA ASP A 447 5.87 3.56 -8.61
C ASP A 447 6.58 2.55 -7.71
N THR A 448 6.41 1.26 -8.00
CA THR A 448 7.05 0.17 -7.26
C THR A 448 7.81 -0.75 -8.21
N TYR A 449 9.07 -1.01 -7.88
CA TYR A 449 9.98 -1.90 -8.59
C TYR A 449 10.33 -3.09 -7.72
N THR A 450 10.36 -4.28 -8.29
CA THR A 450 10.68 -5.53 -7.58
C THR A 450 11.69 -6.38 -8.35
N ALA A 451 12.55 -7.08 -7.62
CA ALA A 451 13.42 -8.13 -8.14
C ALA A 451 13.36 -9.34 -7.21
N ARG A 452 12.89 -10.47 -7.73
CA ARG A 452 12.60 -11.70 -6.98
C ARG A 452 13.39 -12.86 -7.57
N TYR A 453 14.29 -13.43 -6.77
CA TYR A 453 15.06 -14.60 -7.14
C TYR A 453 14.58 -15.82 -6.36
N ARG A 454 14.52 -16.98 -7.02
CA ARG A 454 14.22 -18.26 -6.40
C ARG A 454 15.18 -19.32 -6.90
N TRP A 455 15.62 -20.21 -6.02
CA TRP A 455 16.38 -21.40 -6.38
C TRP A 455 15.86 -22.61 -5.59
N THR A 456 15.29 -23.57 -6.30
CA THR A 456 14.78 -24.84 -5.77
C THR A 456 15.32 -25.99 -6.62
N PRO A 457 16.57 -26.43 -6.39
CA PRO A 457 17.17 -27.51 -7.17
C PRO A 457 16.47 -28.84 -6.87
N SER A 458 16.16 -29.63 -7.90
CA SER A 458 15.51 -30.94 -7.73
C SER A 458 16.41 -31.97 -7.03
N THR A 459 17.71 -31.67 -6.90
CA THR A 459 18.73 -32.55 -6.31
C THR A 459 18.92 -32.34 -4.80
N SER A 460 18.30 -31.32 -4.19
CA SER A 460 18.53 -30.98 -2.78
C SER A 460 17.26 -30.53 -2.07
N ASP A 461 16.88 -31.26 -1.02
CA ASP A 461 15.82 -30.87 -0.09
C ASP A 461 16.27 -29.80 0.92
N LEU A 462 17.54 -29.40 0.90
CA LEU A 462 18.11 -28.40 1.81
C LEU A 462 17.99 -26.96 1.27
N ILE A 463 17.67 -26.79 0.00
CA ILE A 463 17.69 -25.50 -0.69
C ILE A 463 16.31 -25.19 -1.27
N ASP A 464 15.67 -24.18 -0.71
CA ASP A 464 14.54 -23.44 -1.29
C ASP A 464 14.81 -21.97 -0.96
N LEU A 465 15.79 -21.42 -1.68
CA LEU A 465 16.34 -20.08 -1.48
C LEU A 465 15.46 -19.06 -2.20
N LYS A 466 15.14 -17.98 -1.50
CA LYS A 466 14.37 -16.85 -2.01
C LYS A 466 15.12 -15.55 -1.71
N GLY A 467 15.21 -14.69 -2.69
CA GLY A 467 15.66 -13.31 -2.56
C GLY A 467 14.56 -12.38 -3.08
N ASN A 468 14.28 -11.30 -2.36
CA ASN A 468 13.33 -10.28 -2.77
C ASN A 468 13.94 -8.91 -2.48
N LEU A 469 13.97 -8.04 -3.48
CA LEU A 469 14.39 -6.65 -3.36
C LEU A 469 13.27 -5.77 -3.92
N TYR A 470 12.98 -4.65 -3.27
CA TYR A 470 12.01 -3.69 -3.78
C TYR A 470 12.35 -2.25 -3.41
N TRP A 471 11.82 -1.34 -4.22
CA TRP A 471 11.76 0.08 -3.96
C TRP A 471 10.43 0.64 -4.43
N SER A 472 9.77 1.42 -3.58
CA SER A 472 8.52 2.12 -3.87
C SER A 472 8.68 3.62 -3.62
N HIS A 473 8.26 4.43 -4.59
CA HIS A 473 8.22 5.89 -4.48
C HIS A 473 6.78 6.38 -4.55
N LEU A 474 6.30 7.02 -3.48
CA LEU A 474 4.94 7.54 -3.34
C LEU A 474 4.94 9.06 -3.28
N GLU A 475 4.17 9.70 -4.16
CA GLU A 475 3.84 11.11 -4.11
C GLU A 475 2.35 11.30 -3.77
N LEU A 476 2.06 12.08 -2.73
CA LEU A 476 0.71 12.52 -2.38
C LEU A 476 0.57 14.01 -2.68
N ARG A 477 -0.50 14.40 -3.37
CA ARG A 477 -0.76 15.79 -3.82
C ARG A 477 -2.18 16.19 -3.48
N ASN A 478 -2.35 16.86 -2.35
CA ASN A 478 -3.64 17.27 -1.82
C ASN A 478 -3.94 18.75 -2.13
N PRO A 479 -5.23 19.11 -2.25
CA PRO A 479 -5.64 20.51 -2.11
C PRO A 479 -5.13 21.08 -0.79
N ILE A 480 -4.87 22.39 -0.74
CA ILE A 480 -4.38 23.06 0.48
C ILE A 480 -5.44 22.95 1.58
N ARG A 481 -5.04 22.47 2.77
CA ARG A 481 -5.96 22.20 3.88
C ARG A 481 -5.86 23.28 4.96
N GLY A 482 -4.67 23.66 5.40
CA GLY A 482 -4.46 24.48 6.59
C GLY A 482 -4.20 25.98 6.36
N GLY A 483 -4.11 26.44 5.11
CA GLY A 483 -3.38 27.66 4.72
C GLY A 483 -3.65 28.96 5.49
N ARG A 484 -2.59 29.78 5.61
CA ARG A 484 -2.52 31.07 6.32
C ARG A 484 -2.97 32.27 5.48
N GLY A 485 -3.91 32.07 4.56
CA GLY A 485 -4.29 33.08 3.56
C GLY A 485 -3.29 33.27 2.42
N LEU A 486 -2.12 32.60 2.45
CA LEU A 486 -1.26 32.44 1.27
C LEU A 486 -1.97 31.55 0.26
N THR A 487 -1.94 31.97 -1.01
CA THR A 487 -2.46 31.18 -2.14
C THR A 487 -1.31 30.89 -3.10
N PRO A 488 -1.32 29.75 -3.82
CA PRO A 488 -0.30 29.46 -4.81
C PRO A 488 -0.05 30.61 -5.79
N ALA A 489 -1.12 31.15 -6.38
CA ALA A 489 -1.03 32.28 -7.31
C ALA A 489 -0.44 33.54 -6.65
N GLY A 490 -0.75 33.79 -5.37
CA GLY A 490 -0.24 34.94 -4.62
C GLY A 490 1.28 34.91 -4.39
N ILE A 491 1.91 33.75 -4.50
CA ILE A 491 3.37 33.57 -4.37
C ILE A 491 4.04 33.17 -5.70
N GLY A 492 3.34 33.30 -6.83
CA GLY A 492 3.91 33.01 -8.17
C GLY A 492 3.87 31.54 -8.60
N LEU A 493 3.10 30.69 -7.93
CA LEU A 493 2.85 29.31 -8.33
C LEU A 493 1.58 29.18 -9.20
N ASP A 494 1.46 28.05 -9.89
CA ASP A 494 0.21 27.68 -10.58
C ASP A 494 -0.96 27.67 -9.58
N SER A 495 -2.10 28.25 -9.95
CA SER A 495 -3.29 28.29 -9.08
C SER A 495 -3.77 26.90 -8.65
N ASN A 496 -3.47 25.87 -9.46
CA ASN A 496 -3.81 24.49 -9.18
C ASN A 496 -2.72 23.73 -8.41
N PHE A 497 -1.64 24.39 -8.00
CA PHE A 497 -0.57 23.75 -7.25
C PHE A 497 -1.09 23.05 -5.99
N ARG A 498 -0.68 21.79 -5.83
CA ARG A 498 -1.07 20.93 -4.71
C ARG A 498 0.12 20.65 -3.82
N VAL A 499 -0.18 20.42 -2.55
CA VAL A 499 0.79 20.23 -1.46
C VAL A 499 0.71 18.81 -0.93
N GLY A 500 1.75 18.31 -0.29
CA GLY A 500 1.69 16.97 0.30
C GLY A 500 3.03 16.42 0.73
N SER A 501 3.24 15.13 0.52
CA SER A 501 4.41 14.41 0.99
C SER A 501 4.93 13.45 -0.07
N ASP A 502 6.23 13.24 -0.05
CA ASP A 502 6.93 12.23 -0.84
C ASP A 502 7.46 11.16 0.14
N SER A 503 7.42 9.89 -0.25
CA SER A 503 7.90 8.78 0.58
C SER A 503 8.59 7.71 -0.24
N ASP A 504 9.79 7.33 0.19
CA ASP A 504 10.57 6.25 -0.38
C ASP A 504 10.60 5.06 0.58
N LEU A 505 10.16 3.90 0.10
CA LEU A 505 10.18 2.63 0.84
C LEU A 505 11.13 1.65 0.16
N TRP A 506 12.06 1.11 0.93
CA TRP A 506 13.04 0.11 0.46
C TRP A 506 12.86 -1.17 1.24
N GLY A 507 13.08 -2.31 0.61
CA GLY A 507 13.21 -3.55 1.37
C GLY A 507 13.98 -4.64 0.65
N ALA A 508 14.57 -5.50 1.47
CA ALA A 508 15.33 -6.66 1.06
C ALA A 508 15.00 -7.84 1.97
N GLU A 509 14.78 -9.01 1.39
CA GLU A 509 14.56 -10.25 2.13
C GLU A 509 15.33 -11.38 1.46
N VAL A 510 16.03 -12.17 2.26
CA VAL A 510 16.63 -13.43 1.83
C VAL A 510 16.25 -14.51 2.81
N SER A 511 15.67 -15.60 2.33
CA SER A 511 15.28 -16.74 3.15
C SER A 511 15.60 -18.06 2.47
N ASN A 512 15.88 -19.08 3.26
CA ASN A 512 16.02 -20.46 2.78
C ASN A 512 15.18 -21.40 3.62
N ARG A 513 14.63 -22.42 2.96
CA ARG A 513 14.01 -23.56 3.63
C ARG A 513 14.86 -24.81 3.40
N SER A 514 15.13 -25.53 4.50
CA SER A 514 15.82 -26.82 4.48
C SER A 514 14.93 -27.89 5.11
N ARG A 515 14.87 -29.07 4.49
CA ARG A 515 14.16 -30.24 5.00
C ARG A 515 15.14 -31.35 5.32
N PHE A 516 15.01 -31.92 6.51
CA PHE A 516 15.81 -33.03 7.01
C PHE A 516 14.87 -34.20 7.31
N PHE A 517 15.18 -35.37 6.76
CA PHE A 517 14.44 -36.61 7.02
C PHE A 517 15.25 -37.42 8.03
N LEU A 518 14.88 -37.35 9.31
CA LEU A 518 15.59 -38.01 10.41
C LEU A 518 14.84 -39.29 10.79
N ASP A 519 15.54 -40.26 11.40
CA ASP A 519 14.92 -41.49 11.91
C ASP A 519 13.84 -41.21 12.97
N GLN A 520 13.95 -40.06 13.66
CA GLN A 520 13.03 -39.62 14.71
C GLN A 520 11.88 -38.75 14.19
N GLY A 521 11.82 -38.45 12.89
CA GLY A 521 10.81 -37.60 12.25
C GLY A 521 11.38 -36.54 11.30
N ASP A 522 10.50 -35.94 10.51
CA ASP A 522 10.87 -34.92 9.54
C ASP A 522 11.05 -33.56 10.22
N LEU A 523 12.16 -32.87 9.95
CA LEU A 523 12.43 -31.52 10.42
C LEU A 523 12.50 -30.55 9.22
N GLN A 524 11.65 -29.53 9.21
CA GLN A 524 11.78 -28.39 8.32
C GLN A 524 12.35 -27.20 9.09
N LEU A 525 13.37 -26.54 8.55
CA LEU A 525 13.91 -25.28 9.03
C LEU A 525 13.68 -24.18 7.98
N ASP A 526 13.04 -23.08 8.38
CA ASP A 526 12.93 -21.85 7.60
C ASP A 526 13.77 -20.77 8.29
N TYR A 527 14.69 -20.12 7.60
CA TYR A 527 15.54 -19.10 8.19
C TYR A 527 15.89 -18.00 7.19
N GLY A 528 16.12 -16.79 7.68
CA GLY A 528 16.37 -15.66 6.79
C GLY A 528 16.71 -14.35 7.47
N LEU A 529 17.00 -13.37 6.62
CA LEU A 529 17.28 -11.98 6.97
C LEU A 529 16.28 -11.09 6.22
N SER A 530 15.81 -10.04 6.89
CA SER A 530 14.93 -9.03 6.30
C SER A 530 15.38 -7.63 6.70
N TYR A 531 15.32 -6.70 5.76
CA TYR A 531 15.61 -5.29 5.95
C TYR A 531 14.48 -4.46 5.32
N ARG A 532 14.08 -3.38 5.99
CA ARG A 532 13.19 -2.37 5.42
C ARG A 532 13.62 -0.97 5.85
N ALA A 533 13.36 0.01 4.99
CA ALA A 533 13.56 1.42 5.29
C ALA A 533 12.43 2.27 4.71
N GLU A 534 12.13 3.37 5.38
CA GLU A 534 11.11 4.36 5.02
C GLU A 534 11.71 5.75 5.23
N ASP A 535 11.66 6.59 4.21
CA ASP A 535 12.06 8.01 4.27
C ASP A 535 10.88 8.86 3.77
N THR A 536 10.34 9.72 4.63
CA THR A 536 9.21 10.61 4.29
C THR A 536 9.62 12.07 4.46
N ARG A 537 9.19 12.91 3.51
CA ARG A 537 9.44 14.35 3.46
C ARG A 537 8.21 15.10 2.95
N GLY A 538 8.07 16.37 3.33
CA GLY A 538 7.08 17.26 2.71
C GLY A 538 7.47 17.59 1.26
N SER A 539 6.49 17.64 0.36
CA SER A 539 6.73 18.13 -1.00
C SER A 539 7.02 19.62 -0.97
N ARG A 540 7.66 20.14 -2.02
CA ARG A 540 8.01 21.56 -2.19
C ARG A 540 6.87 22.52 -1.80
N HIS A 541 7.22 23.61 -1.11
CA HIS A 541 6.33 24.69 -0.66
C HIS A 541 5.20 24.27 0.30
N THR A 542 5.14 23.00 0.71
CA THR A 542 4.04 22.49 1.53
C THR A 542 4.00 23.15 2.90
N ASP A 543 5.14 23.32 3.58
CA ASP A 543 5.15 23.89 4.93
C ASP A 543 4.58 25.31 4.96
N ALA A 544 4.97 26.14 3.98
CA ALA A 544 4.49 27.51 3.84
C ALA A 544 2.99 27.58 3.50
N LEU A 545 2.49 26.69 2.64
CA LEU A 545 1.11 26.70 2.14
C LEU A 545 0.12 25.99 3.06
N GLU A 546 0.52 24.92 3.76
CA GLU A 546 -0.31 24.22 4.75
C GLU A 546 -0.30 24.92 6.12
N GLY A 547 0.72 25.70 6.42
CA GLY A 547 0.83 26.44 7.66
C GLY A 547 0.97 25.54 8.87
N TRP A 548 -0.12 25.30 9.61
CA TRP A 548 -0.09 24.46 10.82
C TRP A 548 -0.15 22.96 10.52
N ASN A 549 -0.47 22.54 9.29
CA ASN A 549 -0.57 21.12 8.92
C ASN A 549 0.67 20.65 8.14
N THR A 550 1.88 20.96 8.66
CA THR A 550 3.14 20.56 8.04
C THR A 550 3.28 19.03 7.98
N PRO A 551 3.67 18.45 6.83
CA PRO A 551 3.97 17.03 6.70
C PRO A 551 5.10 16.59 7.62
N ARG A 552 5.13 15.29 7.91
CA ARG A 552 6.22 14.68 8.67
C ARG A 552 7.50 14.67 7.85
N ASN A 553 8.64 14.82 8.53
CA ASN A 553 9.96 14.70 7.93
C ASN A 553 10.84 13.78 8.78
N GLY A 554 11.11 12.57 8.31
CA GLY A 554 11.93 11.63 9.06
C GLY A 554 12.22 10.34 8.31
N ALA A 555 13.05 9.51 8.92
CA ALA A 555 13.42 8.21 8.36
C ALA A 555 13.36 7.10 9.42
N ARG A 556 13.04 5.88 8.99
CA ARG A 556 13.04 4.66 9.81
C ARG A 556 13.73 3.52 9.07
N GLN A 557 14.46 2.70 9.80
CA GLN A 557 15.11 1.49 9.29
C GLN A 557 14.85 0.34 10.26
N GLU A 558 14.69 -0.87 9.74
CA GLU A 558 14.52 -2.07 10.55
C GLU A 558 15.24 -3.25 9.90
N VAL A 559 16.04 -3.96 10.69
CA VAL A 559 16.72 -5.20 10.31
C VAL A 559 16.25 -6.32 11.22
N ALA A 560 16.07 -7.51 10.66
CA ALA A 560 15.71 -8.67 11.43
C ALA A 560 16.29 -9.95 10.88
N ALA A 561 16.53 -10.90 11.78
CA ALA A 561 16.90 -12.27 11.49
C ALA A 561 15.88 -13.20 12.12
N PHE A 562 15.51 -14.26 11.43
CA PHE A 562 14.55 -15.24 11.95
C PHE A 562 14.96 -16.68 11.65
N THR A 563 14.45 -17.58 12.48
CA THR A 563 14.48 -19.02 12.27
C THR A 563 13.18 -19.64 12.77
N LYS A 564 12.64 -20.61 12.03
CA LYS A 564 11.47 -21.41 12.38
C LYS A 564 11.80 -22.87 12.12
N ALA A 565 11.34 -23.73 13.02
CA ALA A 565 11.49 -25.17 12.97
C ALA A 565 10.11 -25.80 13.06
N ALA A 566 9.83 -26.73 12.16
CA ALA A 566 8.67 -27.61 12.22
C ALA A 566 9.16 -29.06 12.26
N PHE A 567 8.96 -29.73 13.39
CA PHE A 567 9.38 -31.10 13.61
C PHE A 567 8.16 -32.01 13.67
N THR A 568 8.12 -33.03 12.82
CA THR A 568 7.01 -33.99 12.71
C THR A 568 7.50 -35.36 13.16
N PRO A 569 7.54 -35.63 14.48
CA PRO A 569 8.00 -36.91 15.03
C PRO A 569 7.06 -38.08 14.72
N LEU A 570 5.79 -37.79 14.45
CA LEU A 570 4.73 -38.76 14.16
C LEU A 570 3.81 -38.18 13.09
N ASP A 571 3.21 -39.02 12.25
CA ASP A 571 2.32 -38.57 11.16
C ASP A 571 1.12 -37.72 11.63
N TRP A 572 0.73 -37.87 12.89
CA TRP A 572 -0.37 -37.13 13.50
C TRP A 572 0.08 -35.95 14.36
N LEU A 573 1.38 -35.72 14.58
CA LEU A 573 1.90 -34.69 15.50
C LEU A 573 3.00 -33.86 14.83
N THR A 574 2.81 -32.55 14.77
CA THR A 574 3.84 -31.57 14.40
C THR A 574 4.06 -30.57 15.52
N LEU A 575 5.32 -30.34 15.87
CA LEU A 575 5.79 -29.36 16.84
C LEU A 575 6.45 -28.20 16.08
N GLU A 576 6.03 -26.99 16.38
CA GLU A 576 6.53 -25.76 15.74
C GLU A 576 7.24 -24.89 16.79
N GLY A 577 8.38 -24.32 16.40
CA GLY A 577 9.09 -23.33 17.20
C GLY A 577 9.71 -22.27 16.31
N GLY A 578 9.66 -21.01 16.71
CA GLY A 578 10.24 -19.91 15.94
C GLY A 578 10.82 -18.83 16.81
N LEU A 579 11.85 -18.18 16.30
CA LEU A 579 12.52 -17.05 16.95
C LEU A 579 12.87 -16.01 15.90
N ARG A 580 12.46 -14.77 16.15
CA ARG A 580 12.89 -13.58 15.39
C ARG A 580 13.61 -12.62 16.32
N TYR A 581 14.71 -12.03 15.87
CA TYR A 581 15.30 -10.85 16.46
C TYR A 581 15.11 -9.68 15.50
N THR A 582 14.53 -8.59 15.99
CA THR A 582 14.34 -7.34 15.26
C THR A 582 15.15 -6.25 15.94
N HIS A 583 15.76 -5.38 15.16
CA HIS A 583 16.37 -4.14 15.62
C HIS A 583 15.98 -3.00 14.69
N TYR A 584 15.64 -1.84 15.23
CA TYR A 584 15.11 -0.71 14.49
C TYR A 584 15.70 0.61 14.93
N TRP A 585 15.75 1.52 13.96
CA TRP A 585 16.17 2.90 14.13
C TRP A 585 15.11 3.82 13.57
N SER A 586 14.88 4.96 14.21
CA SER A 586 14.12 6.05 13.61
C SER A 586 14.72 7.40 13.96
N GLU A 587 14.69 8.34 13.02
CA GLU A 587 15.17 9.69 13.19
C GLU A 587 14.12 10.69 12.69
N ASP A 588 13.78 11.63 13.58
CA ASP A 588 13.02 12.82 13.26
C ASP A 588 13.94 13.92 12.71
N ARG A 589 13.71 14.31 11.45
CA ARG A 589 14.44 15.39 10.79
C ARG A 589 13.70 16.71 11.01
N VAL A 590 13.91 17.27 12.21
CA VAL A 590 13.41 18.60 12.56
C VAL A 590 14.04 19.64 11.62
N ASP A 591 13.19 20.43 10.99
CA ASP A 591 13.60 21.63 10.28
C ASP A 591 13.85 22.75 11.29
N PRO A 592 15.11 23.18 11.49
CA PRO A 592 15.45 24.21 12.44
C PRO A 592 14.85 25.59 12.10
N TYR A 593 14.36 25.78 10.87
CA TYR A 593 13.74 27.00 10.37
C TYR A 593 12.21 26.97 10.42
N GLU A 594 11.59 25.86 10.83
CA GLU A 594 10.14 25.73 10.95
C GLU A 594 9.66 26.12 12.36
N PRO A 595 9.03 27.29 12.56
CA PRO A 595 8.73 27.83 13.89
C PRO A 595 7.79 26.92 14.70
N TYR A 596 6.88 26.19 14.05
CA TYR A 596 5.94 25.28 14.73
C TYR A 596 6.57 23.97 15.21
N GLN A 597 7.78 23.66 14.75
CA GLN A 597 8.59 22.56 15.29
C GLN A 597 9.46 23.01 16.48
N VAL A 598 9.53 24.32 16.77
CA VAL A 598 10.52 24.91 17.70
C VAL A 598 9.87 25.79 18.81
N GLU A 599 8.55 26.03 18.81
CA GLU A 599 7.91 27.01 19.69
C GLU A 599 7.77 26.60 21.19
N TYR A 600 7.88 27.58 22.09
CA TYR A 600 7.65 27.55 23.56
C TYR A 600 8.66 26.89 24.49
N GLY A 601 9.97 26.86 24.15
CA GLY A 601 11.00 26.43 25.11
C GLY A 601 10.82 25.00 25.63
N ARG A 602 9.95 24.20 24.97
CA ARG A 602 9.71 22.79 25.24
C ARG A 602 10.28 21.99 24.08
N VAL A 603 11.39 21.32 24.38
CA VAL A 603 11.99 20.13 23.74
C VAL A 603 12.19 20.22 22.22
N ARG A 604 13.46 20.40 21.81
CA ARG A 604 13.93 20.03 20.46
C ARG A 604 13.64 18.55 20.22
N LEU A 605 12.69 18.20 19.36
CA LEU A 605 12.29 16.82 19.06
C LEU A 605 13.10 16.22 17.92
N GLY A 606 14.44 16.30 17.95
CA GLY A 606 15.29 15.45 17.11
C GLY A 606 15.29 14.01 17.63
N LEU A 607 14.10 13.40 17.76
CA LEU A 607 13.90 12.10 18.38
C LEU A 607 14.63 11.04 17.58
N LYS A 608 15.55 10.35 18.26
CA LYS A 608 16.22 9.18 17.73
C LYS A 608 15.82 7.97 18.56
N LYS A 609 15.49 6.88 17.89
CA LYS A 609 15.26 5.57 18.49
C LYS A 609 16.27 4.58 17.94
N ASP A 610 16.75 3.71 18.81
CA ASP A 610 17.70 2.62 18.54
C ASP A 610 17.40 1.53 19.58
N GLU A 611 16.56 0.58 19.17
CA GLU A 611 16.03 -0.44 20.07
C GLU A 611 15.85 -1.76 19.31
N GLY A 612 15.71 -2.87 20.04
CA GLY A 612 15.49 -4.18 19.45
C GLY A 612 14.99 -5.20 20.46
N GLY A 613 14.58 -6.36 19.97
CA GLY A 613 14.12 -7.44 20.84
C GLY A 613 13.77 -8.74 20.13
N PHE A 614 13.63 -9.77 20.96
CA PHE A 614 13.26 -11.12 20.51
C PHE A 614 11.74 -11.32 20.49
N SER A 615 11.30 -12.08 19.48
CA SER A 615 9.93 -12.48 19.23
C SER A 615 9.85 -14.01 19.08
N PRO A 616 9.60 -14.76 20.17
CA PRO A 616 9.46 -16.21 20.12
C PRO A 616 8.04 -16.64 19.72
N SER A 617 7.94 -17.83 19.13
CA SER A 617 6.67 -18.50 18.82
C SER A 617 6.78 -20.01 19.03
N LEU A 618 5.68 -20.64 19.43
CA LEU A 618 5.54 -22.07 19.66
C LEU A 618 4.19 -22.54 19.12
N GLY A 619 4.15 -23.72 18.54
CA GLY A 619 2.93 -24.31 17.99
C GLY A 619 2.91 -25.81 18.12
N VAL A 620 1.70 -26.36 18.19
CA VAL A 620 1.44 -27.80 18.15
C VAL A 620 0.27 -28.03 17.20
N VAL A 621 0.45 -28.94 16.26
CA VAL A 621 -0.59 -29.40 15.35
C VAL A 621 -0.78 -30.90 15.58
N VAL A 622 -2.04 -31.31 15.76
CA VAL A 622 -2.43 -32.71 15.86
C VAL A 622 -3.49 -33.06 14.82
N SER A 623 -3.35 -34.22 14.21
CA SER A 623 -4.30 -34.76 13.21
C SER A 623 -4.92 -36.06 13.74
N PRO A 624 -5.87 -35.98 14.69
CA PRO A 624 -6.36 -37.14 15.43
C PRO A 624 -7.25 -38.09 14.60
N LEU A 625 -7.75 -37.62 13.47
CA LEU A 625 -8.68 -38.33 12.59
C LEU A 625 -8.44 -37.92 11.14
N GLU A 626 -8.77 -38.80 10.20
CA GLU A 626 -8.61 -38.52 8.77
C GLU A 626 -9.44 -37.29 8.37
N GLY A 627 -8.80 -36.35 7.67
CA GLY A 627 -9.40 -35.09 7.27
C GLY A 627 -9.60 -34.06 8.40
N GLY A 628 -9.22 -34.39 9.64
CA GLY A 628 -9.33 -33.50 10.80
C GLY A 628 -7.99 -33.04 11.35
N GLN A 629 -7.87 -31.75 11.66
CA GLN A 629 -6.68 -31.15 12.28
C GLN A 629 -7.09 -30.25 13.44
N ILE A 630 -6.28 -30.21 14.48
CA ILE A 630 -6.39 -29.28 15.61
C ILE A 630 -5.03 -28.63 15.79
N TYR A 631 -4.99 -27.32 15.99
CA TYR A 631 -3.76 -26.60 16.26
C TYR A 631 -3.89 -25.68 17.45
N VAL A 632 -2.78 -25.51 18.16
CA VAL A 632 -2.60 -24.51 19.22
C VAL A 632 -1.32 -23.77 18.94
N ARG A 633 -1.35 -22.44 18.99
CA ARG A 633 -0.19 -21.58 18.77
C ARG A 633 -0.12 -20.47 19.80
N TYR A 634 1.11 -20.17 20.19
CA TYR A 634 1.48 -19.03 21.01
C TYR A 634 2.55 -18.22 20.29
N SER A 635 2.40 -16.91 20.23
CA SER A 635 3.43 -16.00 19.71
C SER A 635 3.59 -14.79 20.62
N SER A 636 4.81 -14.36 20.89
CA SER A 636 5.12 -13.05 21.45
C SER A 636 5.91 -12.25 20.43
N THR A 637 5.34 -11.17 19.90
CA THR A 637 5.94 -10.42 18.79
C THR A 637 6.06 -8.95 19.08
N LEU A 638 7.19 -8.39 18.66
CA LEU A 638 7.54 -6.99 18.83
C LEU A 638 7.18 -6.20 17.57
N ARG A 639 6.48 -5.06 17.73
CA ARG A 639 6.25 -4.08 16.65
C ARG A 639 7.06 -2.82 16.94
N ALA A 640 7.98 -2.50 16.04
CA ALA A 640 8.63 -1.20 16.06
C ALA A 640 7.58 -0.08 15.83
N PRO A 641 7.66 1.05 16.55
CA PRO A 641 6.83 2.21 16.28
C PRO A 641 6.90 2.63 14.79
N ALA A 642 5.78 3.12 14.26
CA ALA A 642 5.71 3.70 12.93
C ALA A 642 6.41 5.05 12.88
N LEU A 643 6.83 5.49 11.69
CA LEU A 643 7.40 6.82 11.50
C LEU A 643 6.42 7.91 11.97
N THR A 644 5.11 7.68 11.79
CA THR A 644 4.05 8.56 12.29
C THR A 644 3.87 8.55 13.81
N GLU A 645 4.49 7.62 14.53
CA GLU A 645 4.46 7.56 16.00
C GLU A 645 5.73 8.16 16.63
N THR A 646 6.86 8.17 15.90
CA THR A 646 8.17 8.62 16.43
C THR A 646 8.67 9.96 15.92
N VAL A 647 8.10 10.48 14.83
CA VAL A 647 8.48 11.78 14.23
C VAL A 647 7.54 12.90 14.71
N SER A 648 8.06 14.11 14.86
CA SER A 648 7.31 15.29 15.27
C SER A 648 6.50 15.88 14.10
N ALA A 649 5.31 16.37 14.43
CA ALA A 649 4.47 17.18 13.57
C ALA A 649 3.48 17.96 14.46
N PHE A 650 2.98 19.10 14.01
CA PHE A 650 2.07 19.97 14.79
C PHE A 650 0.86 19.24 15.39
N ASN A 651 0.32 18.24 14.69
CA ASN A 651 -0.88 17.50 15.10
C ASN A 651 -0.63 16.37 16.14
N SER A 652 0.63 16.14 16.50
CA SER A 652 1.08 15.09 17.41
C SER A 652 2.33 15.62 18.11
N PHE A 653 2.19 16.42 19.17
CA PHE A 653 3.35 16.75 19.99
C PHE A 653 3.79 15.42 20.62
N VAL A 654 4.91 14.87 20.16
CA VAL A 654 5.54 13.74 20.84
C VAL A 654 6.15 14.31 22.12
N ALA A 655 5.32 14.59 23.12
CA ALA A 655 5.74 15.22 24.37
C ALA A 655 6.58 14.26 25.24
N THR A 656 6.62 12.97 24.90
CA THR A 656 7.40 11.95 25.62
C THR A 656 8.44 11.34 24.70
N THR A 657 9.72 11.48 25.07
CA THR A 657 10.87 10.82 24.44
C THR A 657 10.86 9.29 24.57
N ASP A 658 9.86 8.71 25.25
CA ASP A 658 9.87 7.35 25.78
C ASP A 658 8.80 6.43 25.14
N ILE A 659 8.47 6.63 23.86
CA ILE A 659 7.66 5.65 23.11
C ILE A 659 8.55 4.43 22.82
N GLY A 660 8.17 3.27 23.31
CA GLY A 660 8.81 1.98 23.04
C GLY A 660 7.96 1.10 22.11
N ALA A 661 8.50 -0.05 21.72
CA ALA A 661 7.78 -1.03 20.91
C ALA A 661 6.55 -1.65 21.61
N GLU A 662 5.52 -1.97 20.82
CA GLU A 662 4.39 -2.78 21.27
C GLU A 662 4.80 -4.26 21.33
N ARG A 663 4.30 -5.00 22.32
CA ARG A 663 4.49 -6.46 22.42
C ARG A 663 3.15 -7.19 22.42
N SER A 664 2.88 -7.88 21.33
CA SER A 664 1.66 -8.68 21.14
C SER A 664 1.87 -10.11 21.61
N ARG A 665 1.09 -10.58 22.58
CA ARG A 665 1.07 -11.96 23.10
C ARG A 665 -0.23 -12.63 22.65
N ASN A 666 -0.11 -13.55 21.71
CA ASN A 666 -1.26 -14.12 21.02
C ASN A 666 -1.37 -15.61 21.32
N TRP A 667 -2.58 -16.04 21.70
CA TRP A 667 -2.99 -17.43 21.72
C TRP A 667 -3.99 -17.69 20.61
N GLU A 668 -3.79 -18.78 19.89
CA GLU A 668 -4.69 -19.23 18.83
C GLU A 668 -4.94 -20.72 18.96
N ILE A 669 -6.21 -21.09 18.92
CA ILE A 669 -6.65 -22.49 18.96
C ILE A 669 -7.61 -22.68 17.81
N GLY A 670 -7.39 -23.67 16.97
CA GLY A 670 -8.30 -23.94 15.86
C GLY A 670 -8.45 -25.40 15.55
N ALA A 671 -9.56 -25.73 14.93
CA ALA A 671 -9.86 -27.06 14.43
C ALA A 671 -10.42 -26.95 13.02
N SER A 672 -9.98 -27.81 12.12
CA SER A 672 -10.55 -27.95 10.79
C SER A 672 -10.91 -29.39 10.50
N TYR A 673 -11.95 -29.57 9.69
CA TYR A 673 -12.40 -30.86 9.24
C TYR A 673 -12.87 -30.77 7.78
N GLY A 674 -12.39 -31.67 6.94
CA GLY A 674 -12.78 -31.78 5.55
C GLY A 674 -13.08 -33.23 5.18
N ARG A 675 -14.16 -33.45 4.43
CA ARG A 675 -14.55 -34.77 3.95
C ARG A 675 -15.24 -34.70 2.59
N ASP A 676 -14.90 -35.64 1.73
CA ASP A 676 -15.64 -35.94 0.50
C ASP A 676 -16.75 -36.97 0.79
N GLY A 677 -17.87 -36.86 0.08
CA GLY A 677 -18.97 -37.82 0.22
C GLY A 677 -19.76 -37.71 1.52
N LEU A 678 -19.98 -36.49 2.03
CA LEU A 678 -20.74 -36.22 3.26
C LEU A 678 -22.21 -36.65 3.13
N PHE A 679 -22.92 -36.19 2.10
CA PHE A 679 -24.31 -36.56 1.82
C PHE A 679 -24.47 -37.34 0.51
N ALA A 680 -23.64 -37.05 -0.49
CA ALA A 680 -23.59 -37.74 -1.78
C ALA A 680 -22.15 -37.96 -2.22
N ALA A 681 -21.84 -39.06 -2.91
CA ALA A 681 -20.45 -39.43 -3.25
C ALA A 681 -19.65 -38.37 -4.02
N SER A 682 -20.31 -37.39 -4.64
CA SER A 682 -19.69 -36.30 -5.41
C SER A 682 -19.56 -34.98 -4.64
N ASP A 683 -20.01 -34.91 -3.39
CA ASP A 683 -19.94 -33.68 -2.60
C ASP A 683 -18.65 -33.57 -1.78
N LYS A 684 -18.30 -32.33 -1.41
CA LYS A 684 -17.18 -32.01 -0.55
C LYS A 684 -17.62 -30.99 0.49
N ALA A 685 -17.38 -31.29 1.75
CA ALA A 685 -17.69 -30.41 2.88
C ALA A 685 -16.43 -30.11 3.68
N GLN A 686 -16.19 -28.85 3.98
CA GLN A 686 -15.06 -28.38 4.77
C GLN A 686 -15.52 -27.35 5.78
N VAL A 687 -14.99 -27.42 7.00
CA VAL A 687 -15.29 -26.47 8.07
C VAL A 687 -14.02 -26.18 8.87
N LYS A 688 -13.90 -24.95 9.35
CA LYS A 688 -12.82 -24.51 10.22
C LYS A 688 -13.36 -23.56 11.27
N LEU A 689 -13.02 -23.85 12.53
CA LEU A 689 -13.36 -23.06 13.70
C LEU A 689 -12.06 -22.59 14.35
N GLY A 690 -11.99 -21.32 14.73
CA GLY A 690 -10.86 -20.73 15.44
C GLY A 690 -11.31 -19.92 16.65
N TYR A 691 -10.51 -19.95 17.70
CA TYR A 691 -10.54 -19.04 18.84
C TYR A 691 -9.21 -18.27 18.86
N PHE A 692 -9.28 -16.98 19.12
CA PHE A 692 -8.11 -16.13 19.28
C PHE A 692 -8.20 -15.28 20.54
N ASN A 693 -7.05 -15.02 21.15
CA ASN A 693 -6.88 -14.11 22.28
C ASN A 693 -5.55 -13.37 22.11
N TRP A 694 -5.64 -12.08 21.79
CA TRP A 694 -4.52 -11.21 21.53
C TRP A 694 -4.43 -10.15 22.63
N ASP A 695 -3.32 -10.13 23.34
CA ASP A 695 -3.02 -9.17 24.40
C ASP A 695 -1.78 -8.34 24.00
N VAL A 696 -1.98 -7.06 23.71
CA VAL A 696 -0.94 -6.16 23.21
C VAL A 696 -0.46 -5.25 24.33
N ASP A 697 0.66 -5.62 24.95
CA ASP A 697 1.36 -4.82 25.96
C ASP A 697 1.98 -3.57 25.32
N ASN A 698 2.07 -2.48 26.09
CA ASN A 698 2.63 -1.20 25.65
C ASN A 698 1.96 -0.69 24.37
N TYR A 699 0.65 -0.86 24.23
CA TYR A 699 -0.08 -0.44 23.02
C TYR A 699 0.12 1.06 22.78
N ILE A 700 0.48 1.46 21.56
CA ILE A 700 0.71 2.88 21.24
C ILE A 700 -0.63 3.54 20.90
N ALA A 701 -1.01 4.53 21.70
CA ALA A 701 -2.26 5.27 21.58
C ALA A 701 -2.02 6.79 21.63
N ARG A 702 -2.99 7.54 21.12
CA ARG A 702 -3.06 8.99 21.29
C ARG A 702 -3.86 9.35 22.55
N ASN A 703 -3.33 10.27 23.33
CA ASN A 703 -3.97 10.78 24.53
C ASN A 703 -4.12 12.31 24.48
N VAL A 704 -5.14 12.82 25.16
CA VAL A 704 -5.39 14.25 25.37
C VAL A 704 -4.98 14.58 26.79
N ARG A 705 -3.94 15.40 26.98
CA ARG A 705 -3.46 15.82 28.31
C ARG A 705 -3.48 17.34 28.45
N THR A 706 -3.58 17.84 29.68
CA THR A 706 -3.23 19.24 29.97
C THR A 706 -1.74 19.32 30.32
N ASN A 707 -1.05 20.25 29.69
CA ASN A 707 0.38 20.49 29.91
C ASN A 707 0.66 21.51 31.02
N LYS A 708 -0.41 21.98 31.68
CA LYS A 708 -0.40 22.90 32.82
C LYS A 708 -1.51 22.49 33.80
N PRO A 709 -1.16 21.87 34.95
CA PRO A 709 -2.14 21.44 35.96
C PRO A 709 -3.07 22.58 36.42
N ASP A 710 -2.57 23.82 36.37
CA ASP A 710 -3.23 25.03 36.86
C ASP A 710 -4.06 25.75 35.77
N GLU A 711 -3.93 25.34 34.50
CA GLU A 711 -4.63 25.90 33.35
C GLU A 711 -5.36 24.78 32.57
N PRO A 712 -6.52 24.31 33.05
CA PRO A 712 -7.24 23.15 32.49
C PRO A 712 -7.73 23.33 31.04
N TYR A 713 -7.62 24.53 30.48
CA TYR A 713 -8.05 24.86 29.12
C TYR A 713 -6.96 24.64 28.06
N PHE A 714 -5.72 24.33 28.45
CA PHE A 714 -4.61 24.11 27.51
C PHE A 714 -4.37 22.61 27.26
N LEU A 715 -5.11 22.05 26.30
CA LEU A 715 -5.06 20.64 25.92
C LEU A 715 -3.98 20.39 24.84
N THR A 716 -3.22 19.32 24.98
CA THR A 716 -2.27 18.83 23.98
C THR A 716 -2.53 17.38 23.62
N LEU A 717 -2.30 17.03 22.34
CA LEU A 717 -2.37 15.67 21.83
C LEU A 717 -0.98 15.04 21.87
N ASN A 718 -0.85 13.93 22.60
CA ASN A 718 0.39 13.19 22.75
C ASN A 718 0.22 11.74 22.29
N ILE A 719 1.28 11.15 21.74
CA ILE A 719 1.37 9.71 21.50
C ILE A 719 2.13 9.08 22.67
N GLU A 720 1.60 8.00 23.24
CA GLU A 720 2.19 7.31 24.39
C GLU A 720 1.88 5.80 24.37
N ASN A 721 2.67 4.99 25.06
CA ASN A 721 2.32 3.61 25.35
C ASN A 721 1.32 3.55 26.50
N ILE A 722 0.20 2.86 26.31
CA ILE A 722 -0.73 2.45 27.37
C ILE A 722 -0.39 1.04 27.86
N ASP A 723 -0.90 0.64 29.03
CA ASP A 723 -0.65 -0.68 29.62
C ASP A 723 -0.90 -1.82 28.62
N ARG A 724 -2.11 -1.91 28.08
CA ARG A 724 -2.43 -2.90 27.03
C ARG A 724 -3.72 -2.62 26.24
N ALA A 725 -3.87 -3.32 25.12
CA ALA A 725 -5.15 -3.52 24.42
C ALA A 725 -5.39 -5.01 24.16
N ARG A 726 -6.62 -5.49 24.35
CA ARG A 726 -6.98 -6.91 24.24
C ARG A 726 -8.11 -7.13 23.24
N PHE A 727 -7.97 -8.19 22.42
CA PHE A 727 -8.95 -8.63 21.44
C PHE A 727 -9.13 -10.15 21.52
N GLU A 728 -10.36 -10.60 21.76
CA GLU A 728 -10.70 -12.01 21.93
C GLU A 728 -11.96 -12.36 21.15
N GLY A 729 -11.97 -13.50 20.46
CA GLY A 729 -13.11 -13.86 19.61
C GLY A 729 -13.04 -15.26 18.99
N LEU A 730 -14.07 -15.54 18.21
CA LEU A 730 -14.32 -16.79 17.48
C LEU A 730 -14.46 -16.50 15.98
N GLU A 731 -13.91 -17.37 15.15
CA GLU A 731 -14.03 -17.33 13.70
C GLU A 731 -14.51 -18.69 13.18
N LEU A 732 -15.46 -18.70 12.24
CA LEU A 732 -15.94 -19.92 11.58
C LEU A 732 -15.97 -19.70 10.07
N SER A 733 -15.32 -20.60 9.35
CA SER A 733 -15.35 -20.71 7.89
C SER A 733 -15.94 -22.08 7.51
N GLY A 734 -16.82 -22.11 6.51
CA GLY A 734 -17.47 -23.32 6.03
C GLY A 734 -17.61 -23.31 4.51
N ARG A 735 -17.48 -24.48 3.88
CA ARG A 735 -17.59 -24.65 2.44
C ARG A 735 -18.25 -25.97 2.10
N TYR A 736 -19.22 -25.92 1.20
CA TYR A 736 -19.88 -27.09 0.64
C TYR A 736 -19.93 -27.00 -0.88
N LYS A 737 -19.51 -28.07 -1.58
CA LYS A 737 -19.51 -28.16 -3.05
C LYS A 737 -20.22 -29.44 -3.49
N THR A 738 -21.12 -29.34 -4.47
CA THR A 738 -21.76 -30.51 -5.10
C THR A 738 -22.31 -30.17 -6.48
N GLY A 739 -22.01 -30.95 -7.53
CA GLY A 739 -22.66 -30.80 -8.85
C GLY A 739 -22.69 -29.38 -9.44
N GLY A 740 -21.62 -28.60 -9.28
CA GLY A 740 -21.55 -27.19 -9.71
C GLY A 740 -22.17 -26.17 -8.74
N PHE A 741 -22.83 -26.62 -7.67
CA PHE A 741 -23.23 -25.80 -6.54
C PHE A 741 -22.04 -25.56 -5.59
N THR A 742 -21.91 -24.34 -5.09
CA THR A 742 -20.97 -23.96 -4.02
C THR A 742 -21.70 -23.09 -3.00
N ALA A 743 -21.52 -23.41 -1.72
CA ALA A 743 -21.94 -22.58 -0.59
C ALA A 743 -20.74 -22.30 0.30
N ASP A 744 -20.40 -21.02 0.47
CA ASP A 744 -19.35 -20.53 1.35
C ASP A 744 -19.99 -19.74 2.50
N LEU A 745 -19.64 -20.08 3.74
CA LEU A 745 -20.04 -19.38 4.97
C LEU A 745 -18.79 -18.85 5.67
N ALA A 746 -18.82 -17.57 6.05
CA ALA A 746 -17.75 -16.91 6.79
C ALA A 746 -18.34 -16.09 7.93
N THR A 747 -17.88 -16.31 9.16
CA THR A 747 -18.39 -15.61 10.34
C THR A 747 -17.29 -15.26 11.33
N ASN A 748 -17.48 -14.16 12.04
CA ASN A 748 -16.61 -13.72 13.14
C ASN A 748 -17.47 -13.19 14.29
N TYR A 749 -17.05 -13.44 15.53
CA TYR A 749 -17.71 -12.99 16.76
C TYR A 749 -16.68 -12.60 17.82
N TYR A 750 -16.69 -11.35 18.31
CA TYR A 750 -15.83 -10.89 19.39
C TYR A 750 -16.46 -11.18 20.75
N LEU A 751 -15.68 -11.83 21.62
CA LEU A 751 -16.04 -12.14 23.00
C LEU A 751 -15.65 -11.01 23.94
N ASN A 752 -14.52 -10.36 23.69
CA ASN A 752 -14.02 -9.25 24.48
C ASN A 752 -13.12 -8.33 23.64
N VAL A 753 -13.33 -7.02 23.76
CA VAL A 753 -12.41 -5.99 23.28
C VAL A 753 -12.22 -5.00 24.43
N GLU A 754 -10.98 -4.71 24.79
CA GLU A 754 -10.68 -3.91 25.98
C GLU A 754 -9.43 -3.05 25.75
N TYR A 755 -9.46 -1.82 26.26
CA TYR A 755 -8.30 -0.93 26.30
C TYR A 755 -7.98 -0.54 27.75
N CYS A 756 -6.70 -0.59 28.11
CA CYS A 756 -6.21 -0.31 29.45
C CYS A 756 -5.18 0.82 29.38
N ARG A 757 -5.52 2.04 29.84
CA ARG A 757 -4.52 3.11 30.01
C ARG A 757 -3.46 2.73 31.05
N THR A 758 -3.91 2.31 32.22
CA THR A 758 -3.14 1.61 33.25
C THR A 758 -3.80 0.26 33.54
N SER A 759 -3.12 -0.61 34.28
CA SER A 759 -3.65 -1.90 34.73
C SER A 759 -4.97 -1.78 35.52
N ASP A 760 -5.21 -0.62 36.15
CA ASP A 760 -6.37 -0.37 37.01
C ASP A 760 -7.52 0.34 36.27
N THR A 761 -7.29 0.79 35.03
CA THR A 761 -8.27 1.59 34.25
C THR A 761 -8.67 0.88 32.96
N CYS A 762 -8.77 -0.43 33.01
CA CYS A 762 -9.25 -1.25 31.88
C CYS A 762 -10.76 -1.08 31.68
N GLY A 763 -11.21 -1.07 30.42
CA GLY A 763 -12.63 -1.05 30.10
C GLY A 763 -12.96 -1.48 28.68
N ASN A 764 -14.18 -2.00 28.51
CA ASN A 764 -14.80 -2.36 27.25
C ASN A 764 -15.33 -1.13 26.48
N LYS A 765 -14.45 -0.15 26.30
CA LYS A 765 -14.72 1.10 25.58
C LYS A 765 -13.44 1.59 24.92
N SER A 766 -13.56 2.25 23.77
CA SER A 766 -12.41 2.88 23.12
C SER A 766 -11.84 4.00 23.99
N LEU A 767 -10.63 4.47 23.66
CA LEU A 767 -10.02 5.59 24.38
C LEU A 767 -10.46 6.93 23.77
N TYR A 768 -10.92 7.85 24.63
CA TYR A 768 -11.28 9.20 24.22
C TYR A 768 -10.11 9.90 23.52
N GLY A 769 -10.34 10.34 22.28
CA GLY A 769 -9.36 11.04 21.46
C GLY A 769 -8.32 10.14 20.79
N ASP A 770 -8.37 8.82 21.00
CA ASP A 770 -7.44 7.87 20.37
C ASP A 770 -7.87 7.46 18.94
N TYR A 771 -6.89 7.20 18.10
CA TYR A 771 -7.10 6.78 16.71
C TYR A 771 -7.79 5.42 16.59
N ALA A 772 -7.63 4.51 17.56
CA ALA A 772 -8.27 3.20 17.52
C ALA A 772 -9.79 3.25 17.71
N THR A 773 -10.37 4.39 18.09
CA THR A 773 -11.82 4.56 18.27
C THR A 773 -12.63 4.08 17.06
N ASN A 774 -12.23 4.49 15.86
CA ASN A 774 -12.89 4.05 14.62
C ASN A 774 -12.25 2.77 14.05
N HIS A 775 -11.24 2.18 14.69
CA HIS A 775 -10.67 0.89 14.29
C HIS A 775 -11.36 -0.31 14.98
N VAL A 776 -12.30 -0.04 15.90
CA VAL A 776 -13.08 -1.09 16.57
C VAL A 776 -14.05 -1.74 15.57
N PRO A 777 -13.94 -3.05 15.33
CA PRO A 777 -14.77 -3.76 14.36
C PRO A 777 -16.19 -4.02 14.89
N PRO A 778 -17.10 -4.49 14.02
CA PRO A 778 -18.37 -5.07 14.44
C PRO A 778 -18.17 -6.24 15.41
N GLU A 779 -19.03 -6.35 16.42
CA GLU A 779 -19.07 -7.45 17.38
C GLU A 779 -19.21 -8.78 16.65
N TYR A 780 -20.02 -8.80 15.58
CA TYR A 780 -20.15 -9.98 14.73
C TYR A 780 -20.41 -9.63 13.27
N SER A 781 -19.99 -10.53 12.40
CA SER A 781 -20.27 -10.47 10.96
C SER A 781 -20.56 -11.87 10.42
N ILE A 782 -21.48 -11.95 9.45
CA ILE A 782 -21.89 -13.19 8.80
C ILE A 782 -21.93 -12.93 7.29
N ASP A 783 -21.26 -13.77 6.52
CA ASP A 783 -21.29 -13.77 5.05
C ASP A 783 -21.67 -15.16 4.55
N LEU A 784 -22.69 -15.22 3.70
CA LEU A 784 -23.12 -16.42 3.00
C LEU A 784 -23.11 -16.16 1.50
N SER A 785 -22.26 -16.89 0.79
CA SER A 785 -22.14 -16.83 -0.67
C SER A 785 -22.61 -18.15 -1.29
N LEU A 786 -23.58 -18.07 -2.20
CA LEU A 786 -24.14 -19.22 -2.90
C LEU A 786 -23.92 -19.06 -4.41
N ALA A 787 -23.47 -20.12 -5.08
CA ALA A 787 -23.25 -20.13 -6.52
C ALA A 787 -23.69 -21.47 -7.14
N GLN A 788 -24.22 -21.43 -8.35
CA GLN A 788 -24.56 -22.59 -9.15
C GLN A 788 -24.05 -22.41 -10.58
N THR A 789 -23.29 -23.39 -11.04
CA THR A 789 -22.85 -23.50 -12.43
C THR A 789 -23.81 -24.40 -13.22
N LEU A 790 -24.24 -23.94 -14.39
CA LEU A 790 -25.25 -24.53 -15.27
C LEU A 790 -24.75 -24.55 -16.73
N LEU A 791 -25.53 -25.20 -17.61
CA LEU A 791 -25.32 -25.20 -19.07
C LEU A 791 -23.91 -25.67 -19.47
N ASP A 792 -23.49 -26.84 -18.99
CA ASP A 792 -22.15 -27.40 -19.28
C ASP A 792 -21.01 -26.42 -18.97
N ASN A 793 -21.08 -25.79 -17.79
CA ASN A 793 -20.14 -24.78 -17.31
C ASN A 793 -20.12 -23.47 -18.12
N ARG A 794 -21.21 -23.12 -18.81
CA ARG A 794 -21.30 -21.84 -19.52
C ARG A 794 -21.94 -20.72 -18.71
N LEU A 795 -22.81 -21.03 -17.76
CA LEU A 795 -23.50 -20.02 -16.95
C LEU A 795 -23.25 -20.27 -15.47
N THR A 796 -22.70 -19.29 -14.76
CA THR A 796 -22.63 -19.31 -13.29
C THR A 796 -23.55 -18.23 -12.75
N LEU A 797 -24.49 -18.60 -11.90
CA LEU A 797 -25.39 -17.68 -11.20
C LEU A 797 -25.10 -17.75 -9.71
N GLY A 798 -25.18 -16.64 -9.00
CA GLY A 798 -25.04 -16.68 -7.56
C GLY A 798 -25.41 -15.38 -6.88
N GLY A 799 -25.29 -15.40 -5.55
CA GLY A 799 -25.52 -14.24 -4.72
C GLY A 799 -24.80 -14.34 -3.40
N ARG A 800 -24.62 -13.19 -2.75
CA ARG A 800 -23.98 -13.03 -1.45
C ARG A 800 -24.91 -12.27 -0.52
N VAL A 801 -25.08 -12.77 0.69
CA VAL A 801 -25.78 -12.08 1.78
C VAL A 801 -24.77 -11.82 2.88
N GLN A 802 -24.54 -10.54 3.18
CA GLN A 802 -23.62 -10.11 4.22
C GLN A 802 -24.40 -9.36 5.30
N HIS A 803 -24.22 -9.74 6.56
CA HIS A 803 -24.79 -9.05 7.72
C HIS A 803 -23.67 -8.53 8.63
N THR A 804 -23.74 -7.23 8.93
CA THR A 804 -22.82 -6.51 9.82
C THR A 804 -23.55 -6.18 11.12
N GLY A 805 -23.01 -6.64 12.26
CA GLY A 805 -23.55 -6.37 13.59
C GLY A 805 -23.20 -4.97 14.13
N PRO A 806 -23.58 -4.68 15.40
CA PRO A 806 -23.18 -3.45 16.08
C PRO A 806 -21.67 -3.45 16.34
N ARG A 807 -21.10 -2.32 16.73
CA ARG A 807 -19.70 -2.21 17.16
C ARG A 807 -19.42 -3.07 18.40
N ALA A 808 -18.26 -3.73 18.45
CA ALA A 808 -17.87 -4.63 19.55
C ALA A 808 -17.86 -3.95 20.93
N ILE A 809 -17.49 -2.66 20.99
CA ILE A 809 -17.49 -1.86 22.23
C ILE A 809 -17.90 -0.41 21.97
N GLY A 810 -18.31 0.30 23.02
CA GLY A 810 -18.68 1.72 22.96
C GLY A 810 -17.49 2.68 22.91
N HIS A 811 -17.78 3.97 22.83
CA HIS A 811 -16.77 5.03 22.90
C HIS A 811 -16.40 5.39 24.34
N GLY A 812 -15.15 5.80 24.56
CA GLY A 812 -14.68 6.28 25.85
C GLY A 812 -15.39 7.55 26.35
N ASP A 813 -15.44 7.73 27.68
CA ASP A 813 -16.01 8.93 28.29
C ASP A 813 -15.26 10.19 27.84
N VAL A 814 -15.97 11.30 27.66
CA VAL A 814 -15.37 12.58 27.31
C VAL A 814 -14.55 13.10 28.49
N THR A 815 -13.22 12.99 28.41
CA THR A 815 -12.31 13.39 29.49
C THR A 815 -11.69 14.78 29.30
N ALA A 816 -12.00 15.49 28.21
CA ALA A 816 -11.52 16.85 27.95
C ALA A 816 -12.68 17.83 27.70
N GLN A 817 -12.60 19.03 28.27
CA GLN A 817 -13.62 20.10 28.15
C GLN A 817 -13.10 21.27 27.32
N GLY A 818 -13.98 21.98 26.60
CA GLY A 818 -13.67 23.28 25.97
C GLY A 818 -13.29 23.26 24.49
N ALA A 819 -13.10 22.09 23.88
CA ALA A 819 -13.01 21.88 22.43
C ALA A 819 -13.97 20.75 22.02
N GLY A 820 -14.45 20.72 20.78
CA GLY A 820 -15.27 19.59 20.28
C GLY A 820 -14.55 18.24 20.42
N GLN A 821 -15.27 17.12 20.27
CA GLN A 821 -14.64 15.80 20.25
C GLN A 821 -13.52 15.77 19.19
N PHE A 822 -12.29 15.41 19.60
CA PHE A 822 -11.15 15.34 18.68
C PHE A 822 -11.36 14.21 17.65
N VAL A 823 -11.72 13.00 18.10
CA VAL A 823 -12.19 11.92 17.21
C VAL A 823 -13.69 11.81 17.38
N ALA A 824 -14.45 11.91 16.29
CA ALA A 824 -15.87 11.58 16.32
C ALA A 824 -16.02 10.08 16.08
N LEU A 825 -16.85 9.43 16.89
CA LEU A 825 -17.27 8.06 16.61
C LEU A 825 -18.15 8.07 15.35
N ILE A 826 -17.79 7.30 14.33
CA ILE A 826 -18.65 7.14 13.14
C ILE A 826 -19.78 6.19 13.47
N ASP A 827 -21.00 6.69 13.62
CA ASP A 827 -22.15 5.85 13.96
C ASP A 827 -22.57 4.96 12.79
N TRP A 828 -22.78 3.68 13.06
CA TRP A 828 -23.44 2.73 12.16
C TRP A 828 -24.46 1.90 12.94
N GLU A 829 -25.55 1.52 12.27
CA GLU A 829 -26.51 0.54 12.80
C GLU A 829 -26.30 -0.81 12.10
N PRO A 830 -26.68 -1.95 12.72
CA PRO A 830 -26.62 -3.24 12.05
C PRO A 830 -27.37 -3.25 10.71
N TYR A 831 -26.77 -3.82 9.68
CA TYR A 831 -27.34 -3.84 8.33
C TYR A 831 -27.05 -5.14 7.59
N THR A 832 -27.85 -5.41 6.56
CA THR A 832 -27.67 -6.56 5.66
C THR A 832 -27.61 -6.07 4.22
N LEU A 833 -26.59 -6.50 3.48
CA LEU A 833 -26.45 -6.29 2.06
C LEU A 833 -26.70 -7.60 1.30
N THR A 834 -27.24 -7.48 0.10
CA THR A 834 -27.47 -8.62 -0.80
C THR A 834 -26.97 -8.27 -2.18
N ASP A 835 -26.05 -9.07 -2.69
CA ASP A 835 -25.47 -8.92 -4.01
C ASP A 835 -25.85 -10.12 -4.89
N LEU A 836 -26.05 -9.89 -6.19
CA LEU A 836 -26.32 -10.93 -7.18
C LEU A 836 -25.29 -10.84 -8.32
N PHE A 837 -24.96 -12.00 -8.89
CA PHE A 837 -24.08 -12.06 -10.05
C PHE A 837 -24.50 -13.14 -11.06
N ALA A 838 -24.15 -12.89 -12.32
CA ALA A 838 -24.24 -13.85 -13.41
C ALA A 838 -23.00 -13.75 -14.30
N ASP A 839 -22.35 -14.88 -14.56
CA ASP A 839 -21.24 -15.02 -15.51
C ASP A 839 -21.63 -15.95 -16.64
N TYR A 840 -21.67 -15.43 -17.87
CA TYR A 840 -22.05 -16.20 -19.05
C TYR A 840 -20.94 -16.23 -20.09
N ARG A 841 -20.42 -17.43 -20.36
CA ARG A 841 -19.44 -17.72 -21.42
C ARG A 841 -20.16 -17.76 -22.77
N LEU A 842 -20.12 -16.63 -23.49
CA LEU A 842 -20.69 -16.47 -24.83
C LEU A 842 -19.99 -17.35 -25.86
N THR A 843 -18.67 -17.48 -25.73
CA THR A 843 -17.79 -18.40 -26.47
C THR A 843 -16.76 -18.98 -25.51
N GLY A 844 -15.79 -19.77 -25.98
CA GLY A 844 -14.70 -20.28 -25.13
C GLY A 844 -13.78 -19.18 -24.60
N ASP A 845 -13.72 -18.04 -25.28
CA ASP A 845 -12.82 -16.91 -25.06
C ASP A 845 -13.55 -15.60 -24.67
N LEU A 846 -14.87 -15.51 -24.84
CA LEU A 846 -15.67 -14.33 -24.51
C LEU A 846 -16.62 -14.60 -23.33
N THR A 847 -16.51 -13.80 -22.27
CA THR A 847 -17.38 -13.88 -21.08
C THR A 847 -18.07 -12.54 -20.82
N LEU A 848 -19.40 -12.59 -20.66
CA LEU A 848 -20.22 -11.50 -20.17
C LEU A 848 -20.46 -11.70 -18.67
N SER A 849 -20.17 -10.67 -17.88
CA SER A 849 -20.39 -10.67 -16.43
C SER A 849 -21.35 -9.56 -16.05
N LEU A 850 -22.44 -9.90 -15.35
CA LEU A 850 -23.45 -8.99 -14.83
C LEU A 850 -23.45 -9.04 -13.31
N ARG A 851 -23.59 -7.89 -12.65
CA ARG A 851 -23.62 -7.77 -11.19
C ARG A 851 -24.67 -6.76 -10.75
N VAL A 852 -25.30 -7.04 -9.61
CA VAL A 852 -26.13 -6.10 -8.87
C VAL A 852 -25.63 -6.09 -7.43
N GLU A 853 -25.06 -4.98 -7.01
CA GLU A 853 -24.59 -4.74 -5.65
C GLU A 853 -25.69 -4.01 -4.86
N ASN A 854 -25.86 -4.33 -3.57
CA ASN A 854 -26.88 -3.72 -2.70
C ASN A 854 -28.30 -3.78 -3.32
N LEU A 855 -28.76 -4.98 -3.67
CA LEU A 855 -30.03 -5.25 -4.37
C LEU A 855 -31.25 -4.53 -3.77
N PHE A 856 -31.32 -4.50 -2.45
CA PHE A 856 -32.42 -3.88 -1.69
C PHE A 856 -32.19 -2.40 -1.38
N ASP A 857 -31.21 -1.76 -2.01
CA ASP A 857 -30.95 -0.33 -1.94
C ASP A 857 -30.90 0.23 -0.51
N LYS A 858 -30.20 -0.50 0.37
CA LYS A 858 -30.04 -0.16 1.78
C LYS A 858 -29.22 1.12 1.91
N PHE A 859 -29.67 2.05 2.75
CA PHE A 859 -28.87 3.16 3.26
C PHE A 859 -28.09 2.67 4.50
N TYR A 860 -26.76 2.79 4.47
CA TYR A 860 -25.88 2.26 5.52
C TYR A 860 -24.59 3.07 5.63
N ALA A 861 -23.91 2.97 6.77
CA ALA A 861 -22.56 3.47 7.00
C ALA A 861 -21.59 2.29 7.11
N ASP A 862 -20.45 2.37 6.44
CA ASP A 862 -19.42 1.33 6.55
C ASP A 862 -18.76 1.38 7.94
N PRO A 863 -18.50 0.22 8.59
CA PRO A 863 -17.65 0.19 9.76
C PRO A 863 -16.23 0.60 9.38
N LEU A 864 -15.46 1.07 10.36
CA LEU A 864 -14.06 1.48 10.17
C LEU A 864 -13.81 2.69 9.24
N GLY A 865 -14.87 3.43 8.90
CA GLY A 865 -14.74 4.75 8.29
C GLY A 865 -14.27 5.80 9.31
N LEU A 866 -13.55 6.81 8.83
CA LEU A 866 -13.18 8.04 9.53
C LEU A 866 -14.05 9.22 9.11
N VAL A 867 -14.90 9.03 8.10
CA VAL A 867 -15.84 10.02 7.57
C VAL A 867 -17.29 9.56 7.68
N ALA A 868 -18.19 10.50 7.97
CA ALA A 868 -19.62 10.24 8.01
C ALA A 868 -20.23 10.30 6.60
N GLN A 869 -19.87 9.33 5.75
CA GLN A 869 -20.44 9.13 4.40
C GLN A 869 -21.19 7.80 4.32
N PRO A 870 -22.37 7.76 3.67
CA PRO A 870 -23.07 6.51 3.46
C PRO A 870 -22.35 5.68 2.39
N GLY A 871 -22.49 4.36 2.47
CA GLY A 871 -22.07 3.48 1.38
C GLY A 871 -22.96 3.62 0.13
N PRO A 872 -22.51 3.10 -1.03
CA PRO A 872 -23.29 3.17 -2.26
C PRO A 872 -24.65 2.49 -2.16
N GLY A 873 -25.66 3.12 -2.76
CA GLY A 873 -26.92 2.48 -3.07
C GLY A 873 -26.77 1.34 -4.09
N ARG A 874 -27.91 0.77 -4.49
CA ARG A 874 -28.01 -0.24 -5.53
C ARG A 874 -27.23 0.17 -6.78
N THR A 875 -26.33 -0.70 -7.19
CA THR A 875 -25.40 -0.44 -8.29
C THR A 875 -25.40 -1.62 -9.24
N PHE A 876 -25.76 -1.39 -10.50
CA PHE A 876 -25.64 -2.36 -11.58
C PHE A 876 -24.30 -2.21 -12.28
N SER A 877 -23.66 -3.33 -12.63
CA SER A 877 -22.51 -3.33 -13.53
C SER A 877 -22.55 -4.47 -14.52
N ALA A 878 -22.00 -4.19 -15.71
CA ALA A 878 -21.85 -5.15 -16.80
C ALA A 878 -20.43 -5.06 -17.34
N SER A 879 -19.79 -6.20 -17.60
CA SER A 879 -18.47 -6.23 -18.21
C SER A 879 -18.33 -7.35 -19.21
N LEU A 880 -17.45 -7.13 -20.18
CA LEU A 880 -17.08 -8.08 -21.20
C LEU A 880 -15.58 -8.36 -21.06
N THR A 881 -15.23 -9.64 -21.02
CA THR A 881 -13.84 -10.10 -21.00
C THR A 881 -13.61 -10.98 -22.20
N HIS A 882 -12.60 -10.66 -23.00
CA HIS A 882 -12.18 -11.49 -24.13
C HIS A 882 -10.71 -11.88 -23.99
N ARG A 883 -10.42 -13.17 -24.23
CA ARG A 883 -9.09 -13.75 -24.09
C ARG A 883 -8.61 -14.32 -25.43
N PHE A 884 -7.65 -13.67 -26.06
CA PHE A 884 -7.00 -14.17 -27.27
C PHE A 884 -5.77 -15.02 -26.93
N GLY A 885 -5.39 -15.92 -27.84
CA GLY A 885 -4.17 -16.72 -27.73
C GLY A 885 -4.08 -17.82 -28.80
N GLY A 886 -2.90 -18.41 -28.94
CA GLY A 886 -2.63 -19.56 -29.82
C GLY A 886 -2.72 -19.26 -31.31
N ASP A 887 -3.56 -20.02 -32.03
CA ASP A 887 -3.69 -19.96 -33.50
C ASP A 887 -4.34 -18.65 -34.01
N GLN A 888 -4.89 -17.83 -33.11
CA GLN A 888 -5.50 -16.53 -33.41
C GLN A 888 -4.43 -15.46 -33.67
N ALA A 889 -3.64 -15.60 -34.74
CA ALA A 889 -2.54 -14.67 -35.01
C ALA A 889 -3.05 -13.29 -35.47
N PHE A 890 -2.72 -12.24 -34.71
CA PHE A 890 -2.66 -10.87 -35.26
C PHE A 890 -1.36 -10.77 -36.07
N GLY A 891 -1.45 -10.52 -37.38
CA GLY A 891 -0.31 -10.58 -38.32
C GLY A 891 0.88 -9.63 -38.04
N TRP A 892 0.77 -8.73 -37.05
CA TRP A 892 1.85 -7.84 -36.58
C TRP A 892 2.36 -8.19 -35.17
N LEU A 893 1.77 -9.20 -34.50
CA LEU A 893 2.13 -9.75 -33.19
C LEU A 893 2.61 -11.21 -33.30
N ALA A 894 3.22 -11.58 -34.44
CA ALA A 894 3.79 -12.92 -34.60
C ALA A 894 4.70 -13.24 -33.39
N PRO A 895 4.59 -14.45 -32.81
CA PRO A 895 5.32 -14.80 -31.60
C PRO A 895 6.80 -14.54 -31.81
N LEU A 896 7.40 -13.79 -30.88
CA LEU A 896 8.85 -13.71 -30.77
C LEU A 896 9.34 -15.16 -30.59
N ASP A 897 10.00 -15.70 -31.62
CA ASP A 897 10.62 -17.02 -31.54
C ASP A 897 11.75 -16.95 -30.51
N LEU A 898 11.49 -17.46 -29.30
CA LEU A 898 12.37 -17.41 -28.13
C LEU A 898 12.85 -18.82 -27.73
N GLY A 899 12.91 -19.74 -28.70
CA GLY A 899 13.42 -21.09 -28.48
C GLY A 899 14.87 -21.10 -27.96
N PRO A 900 15.28 -22.14 -27.22
CA PRO A 900 16.66 -22.30 -26.78
C PRO A 900 17.52 -22.66 -27.99
N GLY A 901 18.02 -21.66 -28.71
CA GLY A 901 19.15 -21.84 -29.60
C GLY A 901 20.42 -22.15 -28.79
N GLU A 902 21.37 -22.86 -29.40
CA GLU A 902 22.71 -22.95 -28.85
C GLU A 902 23.25 -21.54 -28.62
N VAL A 903 23.64 -21.22 -27.36
CA VAL A 903 24.36 -19.99 -27.03
C VAL A 903 25.72 -20.03 -27.70
N ASN A 904 25.74 -19.66 -28.96
CA ASN A 904 26.93 -19.65 -29.78
C ASN A 904 26.81 -18.47 -30.74
N ARG A 905 27.07 -17.25 -30.25
CA ARG A 905 27.47 -16.10 -31.10
C ARG A 905 27.77 -14.79 -30.37
N ASP A 906 28.77 -14.14 -30.97
CA ASP A 906 28.88 -12.72 -31.36
C ASP A 906 27.84 -11.74 -30.76
N TRP A 907 28.32 -10.79 -29.95
CA TRP A 907 27.59 -9.66 -29.35
C TRP A 907 27.16 -8.58 -30.37
N THR A 908 27.30 -8.81 -31.68
CA THR A 908 26.86 -7.91 -32.75
C THR A 908 25.34 -7.87 -32.88
N GLY A 909 24.78 -6.66 -32.90
CA GLY A 909 23.37 -6.44 -33.21
C GLY A 909 22.75 -5.25 -32.47
N PRO A 910 21.51 -4.86 -32.85
CA PRO A 910 20.72 -3.91 -32.08
C PRO A 910 20.28 -4.53 -30.76
N TYR A 911 20.14 -3.71 -29.74
CA TYR A 911 19.56 -4.11 -28.47
C TYR A 911 18.73 -2.99 -27.86
N VAL A 912 17.76 -3.37 -27.04
CA VAL A 912 16.97 -2.48 -26.18
C VAL A 912 16.95 -3.06 -24.78
N GLY A 913 16.88 -2.22 -23.76
CA GLY A 913 16.79 -2.69 -22.40
C GLY A 913 16.20 -1.66 -21.46
N VAL A 914 15.89 -2.18 -20.27
CA VAL A 914 15.37 -1.40 -19.15
C VAL A 914 16.26 -1.66 -17.95
N GLY A 915 16.46 -0.64 -17.13
CA GLY A 915 17.30 -0.72 -15.94
C GLY A 915 16.71 0.09 -14.79
N THR A 916 17.03 -0.33 -13.58
CA THR A 916 16.72 0.41 -12.36
C THR A 916 17.97 0.48 -11.51
N GLY A 917 18.06 1.48 -10.63
CA GLY A 917 19.28 1.69 -9.87
C GLY A 917 19.13 2.70 -8.75
N ALA A 918 20.25 2.93 -8.07
CA ALA A 918 20.43 3.99 -7.09
C ALA A 918 21.44 5.00 -7.63
N GLN A 919 21.27 6.26 -7.25
CA GLN A 919 22.15 7.34 -7.66
C GLN A 919 22.39 8.36 -6.55
N TYR A 920 23.52 9.05 -6.69
CA TYR A 920 23.97 10.15 -5.87
C TYR A 920 24.39 11.31 -6.77
N MET A 921 24.04 12.52 -6.38
CA MET A 921 24.34 13.77 -7.06
C MET A 921 25.02 14.71 -6.07
N SER A 922 26.04 15.41 -6.52
CA SER A 922 26.67 16.51 -5.79
C SER A 922 26.87 17.71 -6.72
N THR A 923 26.51 18.91 -6.28
CA THR A 923 26.81 20.15 -7.00
C THR A 923 27.93 20.92 -6.32
N SER A 924 28.68 21.69 -7.09
CA SER A 924 29.74 22.56 -6.58
C SER A 924 29.74 23.89 -7.35
N GLY A 925 29.79 25.02 -6.66
CA GLY A 925 29.61 26.32 -7.27
C GLY A 925 29.66 27.52 -6.32
N THR A 926 29.11 28.62 -6.80
CA THR A 926 29.07 29.90 -6.07
C THR A 926 27.79 30.65 -6.37
N THR A 927 27.25 31.32 -5.36
CA THR A 927 26.13 32.25 -5.52
C THR A 927 26.62 33.70 -5.51
N THR A 928 26.14 34.51 -6.45
CA THR A 928 26.43 35.94 -6.56
C THR A 928 25.14 36.72 -6.81
N ASN A 929 25.16 38.05 -6.70
CA ASN A 929 24.10 38.85 -7.30
C ASN A 929 24.23 38.90 -8.83
N LEU A 930 23.21 39.39 -9.55
CA LEU A 930 23.27 39.43 -11.03
C LEU A 930 24.38 40.34 -11.58
N PHE A 931 24.94 41.21 -10.74
CA PHE A 931 26.08 42.07 -11.08
C PHE A 931 27.44 41.38 -10.83
N GLY A 932 27.46 40.11 -10.40
CA GLY A 932 28.67 39.31 -10.18
C GLY A 932 29.39 39.58 -8.86
N SER A 933 28.77 40.28 -7.92
CA SER A 933 29.33 40.57 -6.59
C SER A 933 28.66 39.71 -5.51
N THR A 934 29.46 39.29 -4.51
CA THR A 934 28.96 38.56 -3.34
C THR A 934 28.52 39.57 -2.28
N ASN A 935 27.23 39.91 -2.27
CA ASN A 935 26.62 40.73 -1.22
C ASN A 935 26.29 39.85 0.01
N PRO A 936 25.90 40.43 1.16
CA PRO A 936 25.63 39.65 2.38
C PRO A 936 24.58 38.55 2.22
N ALA A 937 23.54 38.75 1.39
CA ALA A 937 22.54 37.72 1.12
C ALA A 937 23.11 36.58 0.25
N ALA A 938 23.76 36.89 -0.88
CA ALA A 938 24.39 35.90 -1.75
C ALA A 938 25.54 35.15 -1.07
N ALA A 939 26.22 35.77 -0.10
CA ALA A 939 27.29 35.13 0.68
C ALA A 939 26.80 33.96 1.55
N LEU A 940 25.50 33.93 1.87
CA LEU A 940 24.89 32.89 2.70
C LEU A 940 24.21 31.79 1.88
N GLU A 941 23.96 32.02 0.58
CA GLU A 941 23.28 31.07 -0.31
C GLU A 941 24.28 30.03 -0.85
N SER A 942 24.02 28.74 -0.61
CA SER A 942 24.85 27.66 -1.16
C SER A 942 24.54 27.42 -2.63
N ALA A 943 25.54 27.01 -3.40
CA ALA A 943 25.34 26.34 -4.69
C ALA A 943 25.87 24.90 -4.66
N ASP A 944 26.34 24.47 -3.49
CA ASP A 944 26.93 23.18 -3.19
C ASP A 944 25.89 22.35 -2.44
N GLU A 945 25.43 21.27 -3.05
CA GLU A 945 24.31 20.49 -2.56
C GLU A 945 24.44 19.02 -2.95
N ASP A 946 23.88 18.14 -2.11
CA ASP A 946 23.93 16.70 -2.30
C ASP A 946 22.52 16.10 -2.33
N ALA A 947 22.28 15.13 -3.21
CA ALA A 947 21.02 14.38 -3.24
C ALA A 947 21.23 12.90 -3.58
N THR A 948 20.39 12.05 -3.02
CA THR A 948 20.31 10.62 -3.37
C THR A 948 18.89 10.26 -3.79
N SER A 949 18.76 9.34 -4.74
CA SER A 949 17.46 8.79 -5.14
C SER A 949 17.62 7.45 -5.87
N GLY A 950 16.51 6.77 -6.14
CA GLY A 950 16.45 5.74 -7.17
C GLY A 950 16.42 6.35 -8.58
N LEU A 951 16.56 5.50 -9.60
CA LEU A 951 16.38 5.87 -11.00
C LEU A 951 15.79 4.71 -11.81
N PHE A 952 15.06 5.05 -12.88
CA PHE A 952 14.65 4.09 -13.90
C PHE A 952 15.17 4.57 -15.26
N SER A 953 15.80 3.67 -16.01
CA SER A 953 16.40 3.97 -17.31
C SER A 953 15.90 3.05 -18.40
N ILE A 954 15.61 3.60 -19.56
CA ILE A 954 15.51 2.85 -20.81
C ILE A 954 16.75 3.11 -21.65
N TYR A 955 17.23 2.09 -22.34
CA TYR A 955 18.37 2.23 -23.23
C TYR A 955 18.19 1.42 -24.51
N ALA A 956 18.79 1.89 -25.59
CA ALA A 956 18.81 1.23 -26.88
C ALA A 956 20.16 1.45 -27.54
N GLY A 957 20.71 0.44 -28.18
CA GLY A 957 22.03 0.57 -28.80
C GLY A 957 22.28 -0.45 -29.87
N TYR A 958 23.50 -0.39 -30.41
CA TYR A 958 24.00 -1.33 -31.39
C TYR A 958 25.44 -1.69 -31.03
N ASN A 959 25.73 -2.97 -30.98
CA ASN A 959 27.07 -3.51 -30.76
C ASN A 959 27.60 -4.17 -32.04
N HIS A 960 28.92 -4.20 -32.20
CA HIS A 960 29.63 -4.91 -33.24
C HIS A 960 30.87 -5.58 -32.64
N GLN A 961 30.89 -6.90 -32.61
CA GLN A 961 32.05 -7.68 -32.18
C GLN A 961 33.01 -7.91 -33.34
N LEU A 962 34.28 -7.74 -33.05
CA LEU A 962 35.39 -8.03 -33.93
C LEU A 962 35.84 -9.48 -33.73
N GLN A 963 36.53 -10.04 -34.72
CA GLN A 963 37.13 -11.38 -34.64
C GLN A 963 38.10 -11.55 -33.44
N SER A 964 38.62 -10.44 -32.89
CA SER A 964 39.50 -10.39 -31.73
C SER A 964 38.78 -10.39 -30.37
N GLN A 965 37.47 -10.69 -30.32
CA GLN A 965 36.61 -10.66 -29.11
C GLN A 965 36.36 -9.25 -28.54
N TRP A 966 36.91 -8.21 -29.15
CA TRP A 966 36.57 -6.83 -28.84
C TRP A 966 35.19 -6.46 -29.39
N VAL A 967 34.38 -5.76 -28.62
CA VAL A 967 33.07 -5.26 -29.04
C VAL A 967 33.10 -3.74 -29.00
N VAL A 968 32.69 -3.11 -30.09
CA VAL A 968 32.47 -1.66 -30.18
C VAL A 968 30.98 -1.41 -30.35
N GLY A 969 30.45 -0.34 -29.76
CA GLY A 969 29.03 -0.05 -29.87
C GLY A 969 28.66 1.41 -29.62
N VAL A 970 27.40 1.72 -29.85
CA VAL A 970 26.77 3.00 -29.50
C VAL A 970 25.49 2.73 -28.73
N GLU A 971 25.21 3.55 -27.73
CA GLU A 971 24.05 3.43 -26.83
C GLU A 971 23.39 4.80 -26.65
N LEU A 972 22.07 4.83 -26.78
CA LEU A 972 21.21 5.90 -26.31
C LEU A 972 20.59 5.47 -24.98
N GLU A 973 20.49 6.41 -24.06
CA GLU A 973 19.87 6.20 -22.77
C GLU A 973 18.98 7.39 -22.41
N ALA A 974 17.83 7.12 -21.78
CA ALA A 974 17.07 8.09 -21.02
C ALA A 974 16.70 7.50 -19.66
N ALA A 975 16.82 8.29 -18.60
CA ALA A 975 16.47 7.90 -17.25
C ALA A 975 15.55 8.93 -16.58
N ARG A 976 14.51 8.44 -15.92
CA ARG A 976 13.72 9.22 -14.96
C ARG A 976 14.45 9.22 -13.62
N THR A 977 14.54 10.39 -13.00
CA THR A 977 15.21 10.60 -11.72
C THR A 977 14.27 11.32 -10.74
N TRP A 978 14.60 11.22 -9.45
CA TRP A 978 13.89 11.89 -8.36
C TRP A 978 14.89 12.59 -7.43
N LEU A 979 15.98 13.12 -8.00
CA LEU A 979 17.01 13.82 -7.24
C LEU A 979 16.48 15.18 -6.81
N ARG A 980 16.19 15.32 -5.52
CA ARG A 980 15.68 16.56 -4.93
C ARG A 980 16.42 16.90 -3.64
N THR A 981 16.83 18.16 -3.50
CA THR A 981 17.36 18.71 -2.25
C THR A 981 16.94 20.18 -2.08
N THR A 982 17.12 20.75 -0.90
CA THR A 982 16.75 22.13 -0.59
C THR A 982 17.74 22.73 0.39
N ASP A 983 18.34 23.85 0.00
CA ASP A 983 19.13 24.73 0.87
C ASP A 983 18.21 25.75 1.56
N LYS A 984 18.49 26.07 2.82
CA LYS A 984 17.73 27.05 3.61
C LYS A 984 18.67 27.95 4.38
N VAL A 985 18.46 29.25 4.24
CA VAL A 985 19.35 30.27 4.78
C VAL A 985 18.60 31.19 5.74
N ALA A 986 19.21 31.43 6.91
CA ALA A 986 18.69 32.39 7.89
C ALA A 986 18.78 33.83 7.37
N SER A 987 17.89 34.71 7.84
CA SER A 987 17.88 36.12 7.47
C SER A 987 19.23 36.79 7.73
N ILE A 988 19.63 37.73 6.87
CA ILE A 988 20.83 38.54 7.10
C ILE A 988 20.71 39.49 8.31
N ASN A 989 19.49 39.69 8.84
CA ASN A 989 19.26 40.47 10.05
C ASN A 989 19.61 39.65 11.31
N PRO A 990 20.47 40.14 12.23
CA PRO A 990 20.90 39.37 13.40
C PRO A 990 19.79 38.88 14.33
N ASP A 991 18.72 39.67 14.54
CA ASP A 991 17.62 39.31 15.45
C ASP A 991 16.72 38.22 14.84
N LEU A 992 16.45 38.32 13.54
CA LEU A 992 15.74 37.31 12.77
C LEU A 992 16.60 36.04 12.59
N ALA A 993 17.91 36.19 12.34
CA ALA A 993 18.87 35.10 12.21
C ALA A 993 18.99 34.29 13.51
N ALA A 994 19.08 34.97 14.66
CA ALA A 994 19.13 34.35 15.97
C ALA A 994 17.89 33.49 16.27
N LYS A 995 16.75 33.86 15.67
CA LYS A 995 15.49 33.14 15.73
C LYS A 995 15.28 32.15 14.57
N ARG A 996 16.25 32.04 13.65
CA ARG A 996 16.21 31.18 12.44
C ARG A 996 15.03 31.49 11.52
N TRP A 997 14.67 32.76 11.37
CA TRP A 997 13.74 33.17 10.32
C TRP A 997 14.47 33.20 8.98
N LEU A 998 13.81 32.76 7.91
CA LEU A 998 14.42 32.56 6.60
C LEU A 998 14.65 33.86 5.83
N GLU A 999 15.80 33.91 5.14
CA GLU A 999 16.11 34.87 4.05
C GLU A 999 15.52 34.36 2.73
N ASN A 1000 15.87 33.11 2.42
CA ASN A 1000 15.46 32.37 1.24
C ASN A 1000 15.55 30.86 1.49
N ALA A 1001 14.93 30.10 0.58
CA ALA A 1001 15.16 28.68 0.43
C ALA A 1001 15.36 28.37 -1.06
N THR A 1002 16.34 27.55 -1.40
CA THR A 1002 16.65 27.20 -2.79
C THR A 1002 16.43 25.70 -2.99
N GLN A 1003 15.54 25.32 -3.90
CA GLN A 1003 15.27 23.92 -4.23
C GLN A 1003 16.02 23.51 -5.50
N TYR A 1004 16.55 22.29 -5.52
CA TYR A 1004 17.24 21.69 -6.66
C TYR A 1004 16.49 20.40 -7.04
N ASP A 1005 16.05 20.28 -8.29
CA ASP A 1005 15.31 19.12 -8.80
C ASP A 1005 15.90 18.68 -10.15
N VAL A 1006 16.41 17.45 -10.24
CA VAL A 1006 16.79 16.81 -11.50
C VAL A 1006 15.79 15.69 -11.76
N ASP A 1007 14.95 15.87 -12.77
CA ASP A 1007 13.79 15.02 -13.01
C ASP A 1007 14.01 13.98 -14.13
N TRP A 1008 14.93 14.25 -15.06
CA TRP A 1008 15.41 13.24 -16.00
C TRP A 1008 16.85 13.50 -16.46
N THR A 1009 17.52 12.41 -16.85
CA THR A 1009 18.81 12.43 -17.53
C THR A 1009 18.74 11.65 -18.85
N ALA A 1010 19.60 11.99 -19.81
CA ALA A 1010 19.70 11.28 -21.07
C ALA A 1010 21.15 11.28 -21.57
N GLY A 1011 21.53 10.33 -22.40
CA GLY A 1011 22.91 10.21 -22.86
C GLY A 1011 23.06 9.47 -24.18
N ILE A 1012 24.18 9.76 -24.85
CA ILE A 1012 24.65 9.07 -26.04
C ILE A 1012 26.08 8.62 -25.78
N HIS A 1013 26.32 7.31 -25.77
CA HIS A 1013 27.58 6.72 -25.33
C HIS A 1013 28.19 5.83 -26.41
N ALA A 1014 29.48 5.98 -26.66
CA ALA A 1014 30.27 4.95 -27.32
C ALA A 1014 30.62 3.86 -26.29
N ARG A 1015 30.58 2.60 -26.70
CA ARG A 1015 30.93 1.43 -25.90
C ARG A 1015 32.15 0.74 -26.49
N LEU A 1016 33.08 0.33 -25.63
CA LEU A 1016 34.20 -0.53 -25.98
C LEU A 1016 34.32 -1.60 -24.89
N GLY A 1017 34.27 -2.86 -25.27
CA GLY A 1017 34.40 -3.95 -24.31
C GLY A 1017 35.07 -5.19 -24.88
N TYR A 1018 35.17 -6.22 -24.05
CA TYR A 1018 35.79 -7.49 -24.36
C TYR A 1018 34.86 -8.64 -23.97
N ALA A 1019 34.58 -9.54 -24.91
CA ALA A 1019 33.82 -10.75 -24.69
C ALA A 1019 34.75 -11.83 -24.10
N PHE A 1020 34.62 -12.08 -22.79
CA PHE A 1020 35.43 -13.08 -22.07
C PHE A 1020 34.97 -14.51 -22.37
N SER A 1021 33.71 -14.66 -22.78
CA SER A 1021 33.10 -15.89 -23.24
C SER A 1021 31.89 -15.55 -24.10
N ASP A 1022 31.24 -16.58 -24.64
CA ASP A 1022 29.98 -16.45 -25.35
C ASP A 1022 28.84 -15.92 -24.47
N ARG A 1023 29.04 -15.89 -23.14
CA ARG A 1023 28.03 -15.42 -22.16
C ARG A 1023 28.42 -14.17 -21.39
N LEU A 1024 29.70 -13.87 -21.22
CA LEU A 1024 30.15 -12.75 -20.39
C LEU A 1024 30.92 -11.73 -21.22
N PHE A 1025 30.42 -10.50 -21.20
CA PHE A 1025 31.03 -9.35 -21.85
C PHE A 1025 31.14 -8.19 -20.86
N ALA A 1026 32.35 -7.65 -20.68
CA ALA A 1026 32.54 -6.43 -19.89
C ALA A 1026 32.89 -5.27 -20.81
N PHE A 1027 32.39 -4.07 -20.49
CA PHE A 1027 32.53 -2.89 -21.33
C PHE A 1027 32.84 -1.64 -20.51
N GLY A 1028 33.63 -0.76 -21.10
CA GLY A 1028 33.66 0.66 -20.79
C GLY A 1028 32.72 1.42 -21.73
N SER A 1029 32.22 2.55 -21.27
CA SER A 1029 31.38 3.46 -22.04
C SER A 1029 31.81 4.90 -21.78
N ALA A 1030 31.80 5.74 -22.80
CA ALA A 1030 32.05 7.17 -22.68
C ALA A 1030 31.19 7.96 -23.68
N GLY A 1031 30.68 9.12 -23.30
CA GLY A 1031 29.91 9.95 -24.22
C GLY A 1031 29.30 11.20 -23.61
N LEU A 1032 28.34 11.77 -24.35
CA LEU A 1032 27.64 12.98 -23.95
C LEU A 1032 26.46 12.65 -23.04
N ALA A 1033 26.19 13.51 -22.08
CA ALA A 1033 25.07 13.41 -21.17
C ALA A 1033 24.32 14.74 -21.07
N PHE A 1034 23.03 14.65 -20.79
CA PHE A 1034 22.11 15.74 -20.60
C PHE A 1034 21.31 15.50 -19.32
N ALA A 1035 21.03 16.56 -18.57
CA ALA A 1035 20.13 16.50 -17.42
C ALA A 1035 19.22 17.72 -17.44
N HIS A 1036 17.94 17.51 -17.18
CA HIS A 1036 17.03 18.63 -16.95
C HIS A 1036 16.99 18.92 -15.47
N GLU A 1037 17.40 20.14 -15.12
CA GLU A 1037 17.39 20.63 -13.75
C GLU A 1037 16.48 21.86 -13.64
N THR A 1038 15.61 21.83 -12.64
CA THR A 1038 14.84 22.97 -12.19
C THR A 1038 15.40 23.44 -10.86
N GLN A 1039 15.86 24.69 -10.78
CA GLN A 1039 16.12 25.34 -9.50
C GLN A 1039 14.98 26.31 -9.14
N GLY A 1040 14.47 26.18 -7.92
CA GLY A 1040 13.49 27.09 -7.33
C GLY A 1040 14.14 27.96 -6.27
N ARG A 1041 13.75 29.23 -6.17
CA ARG A 1041 14.18 30.12 -5.09
C ARG A 1041 12.97 30.79 -4.46
N ASP A 1042 12.78 30.53 -3.18
CA ASP A 1042 11.76 31.12 -2.32
C ASP A 1042 12.32 32.39 -1.70
N GLN A 1043 11.70 33.54 -1.99
CA GLN A 1043 12.05 34.80 -1.35
C GLN A 1043 11.17 35.02 -0.12
N TYR A 1044 11.77 35.40 1.01
CA TYR A 1044 11.02 35.77 2.22
C TYR A 1044 11.01 37.28 2.44
N TRP A 1045 10.02 37.75 3.22
CA TRP A 1045 9.91 39.14 3.68
C TRP A 1045 9.40 39.19 5.13
N SER A 1046 9.72 40.26 5.84
CA SER A 1046 9.34 40.49 7.23
C SER A 1046 7.83 40.75 7.37
N ASN A 1047 7.23 40.44 8.52
CA ASN A 1047 5.81 40.66 8.81
C ASN A 1047 5.41 42.13 9.09
N GLY A 1048 6.38 43.01 9.37
CA GLY A 1048 6.11 44.42 9.61
C GLY A 1048 7.37 45.19 9.96
N ALA A 1049 7.44 46.46 9.56
CA ALA A 1049 8.57 47.32 9.87
C ALA A 1049 8.03 48.63 10.46
N ASN A 1050 8.54 49.03 11.62
CA ASN A 1050 8.23 50.31 12.26
C ASN A 1050 9.52 50.95 12.82
N GLN A 1051 9.41 52.14 13.41
CA GLN A 1051 10.57 52.87 13.94
C GLN A 1051 11.39 52.06 14.98
N ASP A 1052 10.71 51.25 15.79
CA ASP A 1052 11.31 50.49 16.90
C ASP A 1052 11.76 49.08 16.46
N GLN A 1053 11.14 48.54 15.39
CA GLN A 1053 11.41 47.23 14.80
C GLN A 1053 11.38 47.33 13.27
N PRO A 1054 12.40 47.96 12.64
CA PRO A 1054 12.41 48.26 11.21
C PRO A 1054 12.51 47.03 10.29
N LEU A 1055 12.72 45.85 10.87
CA LEU A 1055 12.84 44.57 10.16
C LEU A 1055 11.89 43.51 10.73
N GLY A 1056 10.96 43.89 11.62
CA GLY A 1056 9.94 43.03 12.20
C GLY A 1056 10.46 41.93 13.12
N THR A 1057 9.61 40.94 13.38
CA THR A 1057 9.89 39.87 14.35
C THR A 1057 9.98 38.47 13.74
N GLU A 1058 9.48 38.31 12.53
CA GLU A 1058 9.38 37.06 11.78
C GLU A 1058 9.38 37.33 10.27
N THR A 1059 9.67 36.29 9.47
CA THR A 1059 9.58 36.34 8.00
C THR A 1059 8.54 35.35 7.48
N GLY A 1060 7.93 35.68 6.34
CA GLY A 1060 7.01 34.82 5.61
C GLY A 1060 7.40 34.69 4.14
N LEU A 1061 6.90 33.66 3.46
CA LEU A 1061 7.13 33.48 2.03
C LEU A 1061 6.49 34.64 1.26
N PHE A 1062 7.30 35.33 0.45
CA PHE A 1062 6.88 36.48 -0.37
C PHE A 1062 6.51 36.04 -1.78
N PHE A 1063 7.44 35.40 -2.50
CA PHE A 1063 7.20 34.81 -3.81
C PHE A 1063 8.21 33.70 -4.09
N VAL A 1064 7.92 32.88 -5.09
CA VAL A 1064 8.77 31.81 -5.60
C VAL A 1064 9.18 32.15 -7.03
N GLU A 1065 10.47 32.00 -7.33
CA GLU A 1065 11.02 32.11 -8.68
C GLU A 1065 11.59 30.76 -9.12
N ARG A 1066 11.46 30.39 -10.39
CA ARG A 1066 11.98 29.11 -10.91
C ARG A 1066 12.74 29.31 -12.20
N VAL A 1067 13.79 28.50 -12.36
CA VAL A 1067 14.66 28.51 -13.52
C VAL A 1067 14.93 27.07 -13.94
N ASP A 1068 14.51 26.72 -15.15
CA ASP A 1068 14.77 25.42 -15.76
C ASP A 1068 15.97 25.50 -16.72
N ARG A 1069 16.84 24.49 -16.69
CA ARG A 1069 18.01 24.36 -17.56
C ARG A 1069 18.23 22.92 -18.00
N ILE A 1070 18.74 22.77 -19.22
CA ILE A 1070 19.35 21.52 -19.67
C ILE A 1070 20.85 21.63 -19.47
N ARG A 1071 21.37 20.87 -18.51
CA ARG A 1071 22.81 20.67 -18.36
C ARG A 1071 23.35 19.78 -19.46
N LYS A 1072 24.60 20.04 -19.83
CA LYS A 1072 25.38 19.22 -20.76
C LYS A 1072 26.59 18.72 -20.02
N GLY A 1073 26.98 17.48 -20.28
CA GLY A 1073 28.06 16.84 -19.56
C GLY A 1073 28.71 15.73 -20.35
N VAL A 1074 29.75 15.16 -19.74
CA VAL A 1074 30.42 13.96 -20.22
C VAL A 1074 30.24 12.86 -19.20
N ALA A 1075 29.90 11.67 -19.68
CA ALA A 1075 29.73 10.48 -18.85
C ALA A 1075 30.79 9.45 -19.20
N VAL A 1076 31.32 8.78 -18.18
CA VAL A 1076 32.16 7.60 -18.29
C VAL A 1076 31.59 6.53 -17.37
N GLY A 1077 31.46 5.31 -17.88
CA GLY A 1077 30.94 4.19 -17.10
C GLY A 1077 31.60 2.88 -17.48
N PHE A 1078 31.44 1.89 -16.61
CA PHE A 1078 31.87 0.53 -16.85
C PHE A 1078 30.77 -0.42 -16.40
N GLY A 1079 30.68 -1.56 -17.06
CA GLY A 1079 29.66 -2.55 -16.74
C GLY A 1079 30.00 -3.92 -17.28
N SER A 1080 29.14 -4.87 -16.93
CA SER A 1080 29.18 -6.22 -17.47
C SER A 1080 27.78 -6.65 -17.85
N GLU A 1081 27.69 -7.41 -18.95
CA GLU A 1081 26.49 -8.09 -19.38
C GLU A 1081 26.73 -9.60 -19.36
N TYR A 1082 25.78 -10.32 -18.80
CA TYR A 1082 25.75 -11.78 -18.81
C TYR A 1082 24.56 -12.27 -19.62
N ALA A 1083 24.83 -12.99 -20.71
CA ALA A 1083 23.82 -13.56 -21.58
C ALA A 1083 23.09 -14.71 -20.87
N LEU A 1084 21.78 -14.54 -20.71
CA LEU A 1084 20.85 -15.53 -20.17
C LEU A 1084 20.36 -16.48 -21.28
N SER A 1085 20.27 -15.97 -22.52
CA SER A 1085 19.95 -16.69 -23.76
C SER A 1085 20.54 -15.95 -24.96
N ASP A 1086 20.28 -16.43 -26.19
CA ASP A 1086 20.72 -15.80 -27.44
C ASP A 1086 20.24 -14.35 -27.59
N ARG A 1087 19.10 -14.01 -26.98
CA ARG A 1087 18.49 -12.69 -27.10
C ARG A 1087 18.41 -11.90 -25.80
N TRP A 1088 18.70 -12.50 -24.66
CA TRP A 1088 18.54 -11.81 -23.37
C TRP A 1088 19.84 -11.78 -22.57
N SER A 1089 20.22 -10.59 -22.08
CA SER A 1089 21.25 -10.43 -21.03
C SER A 1089 20.69 -9.77 -19.78
N ILE A 1090 21.28 -10.10 -18.64
CA ILE A 1090 21.29 -9.21 -17.49
C ILE A 1090 22.52 -8.30 -17.56
N ARG A 1091 22.36 -7.04 -17.18
CA ARG A 1091 23.38 -6.00 -17.18
C ARG A 1091 23.54 -5.47 -15.77
N ALA A 1092 24.78 -5.25 -15.34
CA ALA A 1092 25.09 -4.41 -14.19
C ALA A 1092 26.14 -3.39 -14.60
N ASP A 1093 25.90 -2.11 -14.32
CA ASP A 1093 26.85 -1.06 -14.68
C ASP A 1093 26.85 0.11 -13.68
N TYR A 1094 28.00 0.78 -13.65
CA TYR A 1094 28.22 2.02 -12.92
C TYR A 1094 28.55 3.14 -13.91
N ARG A 1095 27.95 4.31 -13.71
CA ARG A 1095 28.13 5.50 -14.55
C ARG A 1095 28.44 6.71 -13.68
N TYR A 1096 29.52 7.40 -14.01
CA TYR A 1096 29.88 8.71 -13.49
C TYR A 1096 29.66 9.74 -14.59
N THR A 1097 28.96 10.82 -14.27
CA THR A 1097 28.67 11.92 -15.19
C THR A 1097 29.09 13.24 -14.57
N ARG A 1098 29.91 14.00 -15.29
CA ARG A 1098 30.30 15.38 -14.96
C ARG A 1098 29.53 16.33 -15.87
N PHE A 1099 28.64 17.12 -15.32
CA PHE A 1099 27.94 18.19 -16.02
C PHE A 1099 28.68 19.52 -15.88
N GLU A 1100 28.67 20.29 -16.96
CA GLU A 1100 29.30 21.59 -17.02
C GLU A 1100 28.65 22.59 -16.06
N LYS A 1101 29.44 23.62 -15.71
CA LYS A 1101 28.98 24.73 -14.90
C LYS A 1101 27.83 25.45 -15.63
N THR A 1102 26.70 25.61 -14.95
CA THR A 1102 25.49 26.21 -15.51
C THR A 1102 25.00 27.31 -14.57
N ASP A 1103 24.55 28.42 -15.16
CA ASP A 1103 24.03 29.58 -14.43
C ASP A 1103 22.50 29.54 -14.31
N PHE A 1104 22.01 29.72 -13.10
CA PHE A 1104 20.60 29.85 -12.73
C PHE A 1104 20.36 31.27 -12.21
N ASP A 1105 19.66 32.06 -13.01
CA ASP A 1105 19.44 33.49 -12.79
C ASP A 1105 18.05 33.76 -12.22
N PHE A 1106 18.00 34.12 -10.95
CA PHE A 1106 16.80 34.56 -10.22
C PHE A 1106 16.71 36.08 -10.28
N THR A 1107 16.01 36.57 -11.31
CA THR A 1107 15.91 38.00 -11.63
C THR A 1107 15.14 38.83 -10.61
N ASN A 1108 14.24 38.19 -9.86
CA ASN A 1108 13.40 38.85 -8.88
C ASN A 1108 13.97 38.77 -7.47
N ALA A 1109 15.04 38.03 -7.22
CA ALA A 1109 15.61 37.95 -5.87
C ALA A 1109 15.93 39.34 -5.27
N ARG A 1110 15.68 39.47 -3.97
CA ARG A 1110 15.75 40.74 -3.23
C ARG A 1110 17.04 40.86 -2.42
N ALA A 1111 17.38 42.10 -2.06
CA ALA A 1111 18.56 42.41 -1.27
C ALA A 1111 18.42 42.00 0.21
N GLY A 1112 17.20 41.73 0.68
CA GLY A 1112 16.92 41.33 2.06
C GLY A 1112 15.44 41.03 2.30
N THR A 1113 15.08 40.80 3.57
CA THR A 1113 13.70 40.53 4.01
C THR A 1113 12.93 41.78 4.49
N GLY A 1114 13.59 42.91 4.75
CA GLY A 1114 12.96 44.07 5.40
C GLY A 1114 11.95 44.80 4.53
N ARG A 1115 10.74 45.08 5.05
CA ARG A 1115 9.71 45.84 4.34
C ARG A 1115 9.94 47.36 4.40
N ASP A 1116 9.31 48.08 3.47
CA ASP A 1116 9.19 49.54 3.54
C ASP A 1116 8.43 49.94 4.81
N TYR A 1117 8.88 51.01 5.46
CA TYR A 1117 8.19 51.58 6.61
C TYR A 1117 8.30 53.10 6.66
N THR A 1118 7.40 53.68 7.43
CA THR A 1118 7.28 55.13 7.58
C THR A 1118 7.43 55.50 9.05
N VAL A 1119 8.31 56.45 9.33
CA VAL A 1119 8.50 57.03 10.66
C VAL A 1119 7.93 58.43 10.67
N THR A 1120 7.06 58.72 11.65
CA THR A 1120 6.53 60.07 11.86
C THR A 1120 7.08 60.63 13.15
N THR A 1121 8.00 61.59 13.05
CA THR A 1121 8.63 62.23 14.20
C THR A 1121 7.89 63.50 14.57
N ALA A 1122 7.51 63.63 15.84
CA ALA A 1122 6.90 64.85 16.37
C ALA A 1122 7.98 65.81 16.84
N ILE A 1123 8.16 66.93 16.14
CA ILE A 1123 9.08 68.02 16.53
C ILE A 1123 8.27 69.10 17.22
N GLN A 1124 8.54 69.38 18.50
CA GLN A 1124 7.87 70.48 19.18
C GLN A 1124 8.34 71.81 18.57
N VAL A 1125 7.43 72.52 17.89
CA VAL A 1125 7.71 73.78 17.18
C VAL A 1125 7.19 75.01 17.93
N GLY A 1126 6.50 74.80 19.05
CA GLY A 1126 6.05 75.86 19.94
C GLY A 1126 5.26 75.31 21.13
N THR A 1127 4.71 76.22 21.93
CA THR A 1127 3.69 75.95 22.94
C THR A 1127 2.51 76.87 22.68
N GLU A 1128 1.30 76.33 22.74
CA GLU A 1128 0.06 77.11 22.68
C GLU A 1128 -0.57 77.09 24.06
N ILE A 1129 -0.98 78.26 24.54
CA ILE A 1129 -1.75 78.36 25.78
C ILE A 1129 -3.20 78.04 25.42
N VAL A 1130 -3.62 76.84 25.76
CA VAL A 1130 -5.04 76.46 25.63
C VAL A 1130 -5.81 77.00 26.82
N PRO A 1131 -7.05 77.49 26.60
CA PRO A 1131 -7.93 77.89 27.68
C PRO A 1131 -8.16 76.70 28.63
N PRO A 1132 -8.42 76.98 29.92
CA PRO A 1132 -8.59 75.95 30.92
C PRO A 1132 -9.68 74.95 30.53
N PHE A 1133 -9.47 73.68 30.91
CA PHE A 1133 -10.36 72.58 30.55
C PHE A 1133 -11.77 72.75 31.14
N VAL A 1134 -11.86 73.52 32.22
CA VAL A 1134 -13.10 73.89 32.90
C VAL A 1134 -13.17 75.42 33.01
N ASN A 1135 -14.35 76.00 32.83
CA ASN A 1135 -14.52 77.45 32.93
C ASN A 1135 -14.13 77.95 34.33
N PRO A 1136 -13.42 79.09 34.47
CA PRO A 1136 -12.92 79.59 35.77
C PRO A 1136 -13.98 79.88 36.84
N GLY A 1137 -15.27 79.81 36.50
CA GLY A 1137 -16.40 79.99 37.42
C GLY A 1137 -17.07 78.68 37.85
N ASP A 1138 -16.52 77.52 37.49
CA ASP A 1138 -17.04 76.21 37.88
C ASP A 1138 -16.55 75.84 39.29
N PRO A 1139 -17.43 75.41 40.21
CA PRO A 1139 -17.02 75.00 41.56
C PRO A 1139 -16.01 73.84 41.59
N PHE A 1140 -15.82 73.10 40.49
CA PHE A 1140 -14.74 72.11 40.37
C PHE A 1140 -13.33 72.71 40.53
N CYS A 1141 -13.17 74.01 40.26
CA CYS A 1141 -11.91 74.75 40.37
C CYS A 1141 -11.39 74.92 41.81
N ASP A 1142 -12.26 74.80 42.82
CA ASP A 1142 -11.86 74.86 44.23
C ASP A 1142 -11.24 73.56 44.73
N ILE A 1143 -11.46 72.45 44.00
CA ILE A 1143 -11.01 71.10 44.37
C ILE A 1143 -9.70 70.74 43.64
N VAL A 1144 -9.59 71.09 42.35
CA VAL A 1144 -8.37 70.87 41.54
C VAL A 1144 -8.06 72.15 40.75
N PRO A 1145 -7.37 73.13 41.37
CA PRO A 1145 -7.13 74.44 40.77
C PRO A 1145 -6.36 74.39 39.45
N GLU A 1146 -5.55 73.35 39.24
CA GLU A 1146 -4.73 73.22 38.03
C GLU A 1146 -5.55 73.05 36.73
N LEU A 1147 -6.79 72.56 36.81
CA LEU A 1147 -7.67 72.37 35.64
C LEU A 1147 -8.35 73.66 35.16
N CYS A 1148 -8.29 74.71 35.98
CA CYS A 1148 -8.91 76.02 35.72
C CYS A 1148 -7.91 77.12 35.38
N LEU A 1149 -6.62 76.75 35.30
CA LEU A 1149 -5.56 77.58 34.77
C LEU A 1149 -5.34 77.25 33.28
N PRO A 1150 -5.04 78.26 32.43
CA PRO A 1150 -4.59 78.00 31.07
C PRO A 1150 -3.35 77.11 31.11
N SER A 1151 -3.33 76.03 30.32
CA SER A 1151 -2.19 75.12 30.26
C SER A 1151 -1.37 75.34 28.99
N GLU A 1152 -0.05 75.32 29.10
CA GLU A 1152 0.82 75.25 27.92
C GLU A 1152 0.76 73.84 27.33
N GLN A 1153 0.19 73.72 26.13
CA GLN A 1153 0.25 72.49 25.35
C GLN A 1153 1.40 72.61 24.33
N PRO A 1154 2.29 71.62 24.24
CA PRO A 1154 3.28 71.57 23.18
C PRO A 1154 2.60 71.44 21.81
N VAL A 1155 2.96 72.30 20.87
CA VAL A 1155 2.53 72.22 19.47
C VAL A 1155 3.59 71.45 18.70
N TYR A 1156 3.21 70.31 18.13
CA TYR A 1156 4.09 69.47 17.33
C TYR A 1156 3.90 69.71 15.84
N ARG A 1157 5.02 69.80 15.11
CA ARG A 1157 5.07 69.57 13.66
C ARG A 1157 5.46 68.11 13.47
N TYR A 1158 4.67 67.38 12.69
CA TYR A 1158 4.97 66.01 12.33
C TYR A 1158 5.76 66.00 11.03
N GLU A 1159 6.94 65.39 11.05
CA GLU A 1159 7.74 65.12 9.87
C GLU A 1159 7.74 63.62 9.60
N THR A 1160 7.35 63.24 8.38
CA THR A 1160 7.23 61.86 7.95
C THR A 1160 8.40 61.49 7.04
N THR A 1161 9.19 60.50 7.44
CA THR A 1161 10.31 59.96 6.65
C THR A 1161 9.97 58.54 6.21
N ASN A 1162 10.04 58.28 4.91
CA ASN A 1162 9.87 56.95 4.33
C ASN A 1162 11.23 56.26 4.19
N PHE A 1163 11.30 55.01 4.65
CA PHE A 1163 12.47 54.15 4.52
C PHE A 1163 12.15 53.00 3.57
N THR A 1164 12.96 52.86 2.52
CA THR A 1164 12.88 51.71 1.61
C THR A 1164 13.50 50.49 2.27
N GLY A 1165 12.71 49.43 2.38
CA GLY A 1165 13.12 48.15 2.92
C GLY A 1165 13.95 47.34 1.93
N THR A 1166 14.76 46.42 2.45
CA THR A 1166 15.63 45.56 1.64
C THR A 1166 14.85 44.57 0.76
N SER A 1167 13.60 44.23 1.10
CA SER A 1167 12.71 43.41 0.26
C SER A 1167 12.17 44.13 -0.98
N SER A 1168 12.24 45.46 -1.00
CA SER A 1168 11.83 46.29 -2.13
C SER A 1168 12.97 46.53 -3.12
N VAL A 1169 14.22 46.23 -2.73
CA VAL A 1169 15.41 46.36 -3.57
C VAL A 1169 15.64 45.06 -4.33
N ILE A 1170 15.52 45.12 -5.65
CA ILE A 1170 15.80 43.99 -6.56
C ILE A 1170 17.26 44.05 -6.99
N ASP A 1171 18.04 43.05 -6.61
CA ASP A 1171 19.45 42.94 -7.02
C ASP A 1171 19.79 41.57 -7.64
N GLY A 1172 18.82 40.66 -7.65
CA GLY A 1172 18.86 39.37 -8.32
C GLY A 1172 19.89 38.39 -7.74
N ARG A 1173 19.79 37.12 -8.09
CA ARG A 1173 20.78 36.08 -7.73
C ARG A 1173 21.17 35.25 -8.95
N ARG A 1174 22.44 34.87 -9.00
CA ARG A 1174 23.01 33.92 -9.94
C ARG A 1174 23.68 32.81 -9.15
N ALA A 1175 23.08 31.63 -9.16
CA ALA A 1175 23.72 30.41 -8.70
C ALA A 1175 24.47 29.80 -9.90
N SER A 1176 25.77 29.62 -9.77
CA SER A 1176 26.63 29.08 -10.82
C SER A 1176 27.33 27.85 -10.30
N ASN A 1177 26.87 26.67 -10.67
CA ASN A 1177 27.40 25.40 -10.19
C ASN A 1177 27.56 24.36 -11.31
N ASP A 1178 28.55 23.49 -11.12
CA ASP A 1178 28.69 22.22 -11.83
C ASP A 1178 28.02 21.09 -11.03
N MET A 1179 27.85 19.92 -11.66
CA MET A 1179 27.16 18.79 -11.05
C MET A 1179 27.86 17.48 -11.41
N ASP A 1180 28.14 16.68 -10.38
CA ASP A 1180 28.59 15.30 -10.48
C ASP A 1180 27.44 14.36 -10.18
N GLN A 1181 27.34 13.27 -10.94
CA GLN A 1181 26.34 12.23 -10.74
C GLN A 1181 27.00 10.85 -10.78
N HIS A 1182 26.68 10.02 -9.79
CA HIS A 1182 27.08 8.62 -9.68
C HIS A 1182 25.83 7.76 -9.75
N ALA A 1183 25.76 6.82 -10.68
CA ALA A 1183 24.62 5.91 -10.84
C ALA A 1183 25.09 4.45 -10.88
N LEU A 1184 24.49 3.59 -10.05
CA LEU A 1184 24.66 2.15 -10.06
C LEU A 1184 23.36 1.48 -10.50
N ARG A 1185 23.42 0.65 -11.55
CA ARG A 1185 22.23 0.13 -12.22
C ARG A 1185 22.31 -1.36 -12.48
N VAL A 1186 21.15 -2.01 -12.45
CA VAL A 1186 20.93 -3.36 -12.93
C VAL A 1186 19.80 -3.33 -13.95
N GLY A 1187 19.98 -4.00 -15.08
CA GLY A 1187 19.03 -3.98 -16.18
C GLY A 1187 18.90 -5.30 -16.92
N LEU A 1188 17.84 -5.40 -17.71
CA LEU A 1188 17.56 -6.51 -18.59
C LEU A 1188 17.60 -6.00 -20.04
N THR A 1189 18.41 -6.65 -20.86
CA THR A 1189 18.67 -6.27 -22.26
C THR A 1189 18.12 -7.35 -23.19
N TYR A 1190 17.33 -6.94 -24.17
CA TYR A 1190 16.92 -7.74 -25.33
C TYR A 1190 17.78 -7.39 -26.55
N ARG A 1191 18.28 -8.40 -27.26
CA ARG A 1191 19.11 -8.29 -28.47
C ARG A 1191 18.36 -8.86 -29.67
N PHE A 1192 18.42 -8.14 -30.79
CA PHE A 1192 17.68 -8.44 -32.02
C PHE A 1192 18.47 -9.30 -33.00
#